data_AF-A0A3S1D4A9-F1
#
_entry.id   AF-A0A3S1D4A9-F1
#
_cell.length_a   1.000
_cell.length_b   1.000
_cell.length_c   1.000
_cell.angle_alpha   90.00
_cell.angle_beta   90.00
_cell.angle_gamma   90.00
#
_symmetry.space_group_name_H-M   'P 1'
#
loop_
_entity.id
_entity.type
_entity.pdbx_description
1 polymer ?
#
loop_
_entity_poly.entity_id
_entity_poly.type
_entity_poly.pdbx_seq_one_letter_code
_entity_poly.pdbx_strand_id
1 'polypeptide(L)'
;MKIIQIKRSASGTIKPVKERIYLPRSEFHCRYPSLFDMTDPVRWSTYHRSDFKKIEGTSKDQFKFQGNQESITTGMYPKTGNFYNPFHFARYKKALKPVKKALAISEPALWYDRLLEQQKNMAAYVVAQVNERDPDILINADNNYTCVLFSLPKPADEKNPKIWSQFLSVYLIAFANTLADERGINIEMVHRSSFGCLRPSVADCGESVRVNLGLTPKPYADCVIDAIMFLQKLVKNQNAFEIPFQSVALTNTLKNYNKIKSTKTKPVEIQLKDTLWNTLWAPGDSSNKSFASQIFRKSVVKECLVDLIHNACLDHPLEDIFKDKKAYNKAFVEPLKKVLQSIKLNGKSLSIQLDGDDLTSYEWGEAEKVVDDEFWTLIKEMAELLGATKKEVATLVKEQKTEDLHSCFEAWVANFIFQPKADQSVEDGNGSDSDEEGELEIKGEPQTIHAKKIITATGMRAIQLIHAVSRKYLHDTYQIDPLYLTFSASQMYYETDEALSKHPIPVDYVHDKLKKRVQTNVAFFDVNHCNTTHEDMADEIALIDKKDRICAIDVTSATTREIHETLVRLYEERPNLEIILTISSGLKNEQAMGDYNPYGTVRIFSKNRESLDVIYDDLVDLEEQAGYLHPKESHLIRKSAKLAGMTPTNASILS
;
A
#
# COMPACT_ATOMS: atom_id res chain seq x y z
N MET A 1 19.18 -4.87 -17.57
CA MET A 1 17.88 -5.56 -17.68
C MET A 1 16.79 -4.52 -17.79
N LYS A 2 15.96 -4.53 -18.85
CA LYS A 2 14.86 -3.56 -19.04
C LYS A 2 13.55 -4.29 -18.80
N ILE A 3 12.84 -3.93 -17.73
CA ILE A 3 11.45 -4.36 -17.53
C ILE A 3 10.60 -3.42 -18.36
N ILE A 4 9.89 -3.95 -19.35
CA ILE A 4 8.94 -3.18 -20.13
C ILE A 4 7.70 -4.04 -20.28
N GLN A 5 6.71 -3.88 -19.39
CA GLN A 5 5.40 -4.53 -19.51
C GLN A 5 4.45 -3.76 -20.43
N ILE A 6 4.78 -2.48 -20.65
CA ILE A 6 4.06 -1.58 -21.53
C ILE A 6 5.06 -0.74 -22.31
N LYS A 7 4.77 -0.39 -23.57
CA LYS A 7 5.64 0.45 -24.40
C LYS A 7 4.84 1.63 -24.97
N ARG A 8 5.41 2.83 -24.88
CA ARG A 8 4.85 4.02 -25.54
C ARG A 8 5.19 4.00 -27.03
N SER A 9 4.17 4.05 -27.88
CA SER A 9 4.31 4.17 -29.33
C SER A 9 4.75 5.58 -29.74
N ALA A 10 5.13 5.76 -31.00
CA ALA A 10 5.38 7.09 -31.58
C ALA A 10 4.14 8.02 -31.51
N SER A 11 2.92 7.46 -31.49
CA SER A 11 1.67 8.21 -31.32
C SER A 11 1.38 8.63 -29.87
N GLY A 12 2.20 8.20 -28.91
CA GLY A 12 1.99 8.44 -27.48
C GLY A 12 1.03 7.45 -26.80
N THR A 13 0.49 6.47 -27.53
CA THR A 13 -0.34 5.39 -26.98
C THR A 13 0.53 4.36 -26.27
N ILE A 14 0.10 3.94 -25.09
CA ILE A 14 0.77 2.91 -24.31
C ILE A 14 0.17 1.55 -24.69
N LYS A 15 1.01 0.58 -25.06
CA LYS A 15 0.61 -0.78 -25.47
C LYS A 15 1.23 -1.83 -24.56
N PRO A 16 0.56 -2.98 -24.32
CA PRO A 16 1.18 -4.09 -23.59
C PRO A 16 2.39 -4.66 -24.35
N VAL A 17 3.33 -5.24 -23.61
CA VAL A 17 4.48 -5.98 -24.14
C VAL A 17 4.35 -7.44 -23.73
N LYS A 18 4.56 -8.33 -24.71
CA LYS A 18 4.43 -9.79 -24.53
C LYS A 18 5.72 -10.46 -24.02
N GLU A 19 6.88 -9.89 -24.34
CA GLU A 19 8.18 -10.34 -23.80
C GLU A 19 8.33 -9.83 -22.36
N ARG A 20 8.02 -10.70 -21.40
CA ARG A 20 7.96 -10.35 -19.98
C ARG A 20 9.34 -10.58 -19.34
N ILE A 21 9.84 -9.55 -18.64
CA ILE A 21 11.00 -9.70 -17.75
C ILE A 21 10.60 -9.09 -16.40
N TYR A 22 10.44 -9.91 -15.37
CA TYR A 22 9.88 -9.50 -14.08
C TYR A 22 10.96 -9.18 -13.05
N LEU A 23 11.97 -8.37 -13.39
CA LEU A 23 13.13 -8.19 -12.51
C LEU A 23 13.70 -6.78 -12.45
N PRO A 24 13.69 -6.13 -11.26
CA PRO A 24 13.03 -6.51 -10.01
C PRO A 24 11.50 -6.32 -10.07
N ARG A 25 10.72 -7.10 -9.28
CA ARG A 25 9.27 -6.87 -9.03
C ARG A 25 8.99 -5.59 -8.22
N SER A 26 9.73 -4.51 -8.49
CA SER A 26 9.51 -3.21 -7.89
C SER A 26 8.39 -2.49 -8.65
N GLU A 27 7.33 -2.15 -7.91
CA GLU A 27 6.16 -1.36 -8.33
C GLU A 27 6.47 -0.28 -9.38
N PHE A 28 7.53 0.49 -9.20
CA PHE A 28 7.84 1.63 -10.05
C PHE A 28 8.51 1.25 -11.37
N HIS A 29 9.42 0.26 -11.35
CA HIS A 29 10.17 -0.13 -12.53
C HIS A 29 9.34 -1.01 -13.48
N CYS A 30 8.26 -1.66 -13.05
CA CYS A 30 7.35 -2.30 -14.01
C CYS A 30 6.52 -1.28 -14.80
N ARG A 31 6.22 -0.12 -14.20
CA ARG A 31 5.19 0.82 -14.67
C ARG A 31 5.75 2.02 -15.42
N TYR A 32 6.81 2.62 -14.88
CA TYR A 32 7.29 3.92 -15.34
C TYR A 32 8.41 3.89 -16.39
N PRO A 33 9.21 2.84 -16.62
CA PRO A 33 10.31 2.91 -17.61
C PRO A 33 9.86 3.23 -19.04
N SER A 34 8.62 2.90 -19.38
CA SER A 34 8.02 3.24 -20.67
C SER A 34 7.53 4.69 -20.77
N LEU A 35 7.46 5.37 -19.63
CA LEU A 35 6.96 6.73 -19.45
C LEU A 35 8.11 7.71 -19.11
N PHE A 36 9.09 7.25 -18.34
CA PHE A 36 10.21 8.01 -17.79
C PHE A 36 11.46 7.13 -17.71
N ASP A 37 12.63 7.70 -17.97
CA ASP A 37 13.90 7.02 -17.75
C ASP A 37 14.27 7.10 -16.25
N MET A 38 14.36 5.93 -15.62
CA MET A 38 14.73 5.79 -14.21
C MET A 38 16.08 5.08 -14.14
N THR A 39 17.12 5.81 -13.69
CA THR A 39 18.52 5.40 -13.92
C THR A 39 19.16 4.53 -12.84
N ASP A 40 18.53 4.32 -11.66
CA ASP A 40 19.16 3.60 -10.53
C ASP A 40 18.34 2.41 -9.97
N PRO A 41 18.64 1.17 -10.41
CA PRO A 41 18.03 -0.10 -10.00
C PRO A 41 17.78 -0.32 -8.53
N VAL A 42 18.75 0.10 -7.74
CA VAL A 42 18.81 -0.25 -6.33
C VAL A 42 17.87 0.64 -5.50
N ARG A 43 17.36 1.74 -6.07
CA ARG A 43 16.62 2.79 -5.36
C ARG A 43 15.13 2.88 -5.76
N TRP A 44 14.67 2.01 -6.64
CA TRP A 44 13.33 2.07 -7.26
C TRP A 44 12.16 1.78 -6.31
N SER A 45 12.34 1.04 -5.23
CA SER A 45 11.26 0.62 -4.31
C SER A 45 10.63 1.75 -3.48
N THR A 46 11.03 2.99 -3.71
CA THR A 46 10.80 4.08 -2.75
C THR A 46 10.39 5.40 -3.40
N TYR A 47 10.03 5.44 -4.68
CA TYR A 47 9.79 6.69 -5.42
C TYR A 47 8.90 7.71 -4.68
N HIS A 48 7.85 7.25 -3.97
CA HIS A 48 6.94 8.12 -3.19
C HIS A 48 7.31 8.34 -1.70
N ARG A 49 8.27 7.62 -1.12
CA ARG A 49 8.60 7.64 0.32
C ARG A 49 10.11 7.50 0.62
N SER A 50 10.99 7.89 -0.31
CA SER A 50 12.45 7.82 -0.12
C SER A 50 13.09 9.18 0.11
N ASP A 51 14.11 9.20 0.95
CA ASP A 51 15.14 10.23 0.97
C ASP A 51 16.05 10.17 -0.28
N PHE A 52 16.03 9.07 -1.04
CA PHE A 52 16.94 8.80 -2.16
C PHE A 52 16.22 8.73 -3.50
N LYS A 53 15.83 9.88 -4.05
CA LYS A 53 15.21 9.98 -5.38
C LYS A 53 16.25 10.27 -6.47
N LYS A 54 16.13 9.59 -7.61
CA LYS A 54 16.91 9.84 -8.83
C LYS A 54 16.01 9.68 -10.04
N ILE A 55 15.64 10.80 -10.64
CA ILE A 55 15.04 10.87 -11.97
C ILE A 55 16.08 11.52 -12.86
N GLU A 56 16.31 10.96 -14.04
CA GLU A 56 17.25 11.58 -14.98
C GLU A 56 16.77 13.01 -15.33
N GLY A 57 17.70 13.96 -15.25
CA GLY A 57 17.41 15.39 -15.47
C GLY A 57 16.76 16.11 -14.27
N THR A 58 16.67 15.49 -13.08
CA THR A 58 16.18 16.14 -11.85
C THR A 58 17.27 16.10 -10.76
N SER A 59 17.55 17.24 -10.13
CA SER A 59 18.53 17.34 -9.05
C SER A 59 17.94 16.85 -7.72
N LYS A 60 18.80 16.42 -6.79
CA LYS A 60 18.35 15.98 -5.45
C LYS A 60 17.61 17.07 -4.68
N ASP A 61 18.01 18.32 -4.84
CA ASP A 61 17.42 19.44 -4.10
C ASP A 61 15.97 19.73 -4.54
N GLN A 62 15.60 19.41 -5.79
CA GLN A 62 14.22 19.53 -6.28
C GLN A 62 13.25 18.56 -5.60
N PHE A 63 13.75 17.57 -4.86
CA PHE A 63 12.94 16.62 -4.11
C PHE A 63 12.77 16.97 -2.64
N LYS A 64 13.49 17.98 -2.14
CA LYS A 64 13.36 18.46 -0.77
C LYS A 64 12.12 19.34 -0.70
N PHE A 65 11.13 18.87 0.04
CA PHE A 65 10.04 19.71 0.49
C PHE A 65 10.19 19.92 1.99
N GLN A 66 10.30 21.18 2.38
CA GLN A 66 10.34 21.57 3.79
C GLN A 66 8.92 21.73 4.35
N GLY A 67 7.97 22.13 3.51
CA GLY A 67 6.60 22.37 3.91
C GLY A 67 6.54 23.45 4.98
N ASN A 68 5.77 23.18 6.04
CA ASN A 68 5.67 24.07 7.20
C ASN A 68 6.78 23.86 8.23
N GLN A 69 7.73 22.94 8.02
CA GLN A 69 8.75 22.62 9.02
C GLN A 69 9.85 23.68 9.04
N GLU A 70 10.40 24.00 10.21
CA GLU A 70 11.58 24.88 10.32
C GLU A 70 12.84 24.24 9.73
N SER A 71 12.96 22.90 9.82
CA SER A 71 14.08 22.15 9.27
C SER A 71 13.68 20.72 8.90
N ILE A 72 14.42 20.12 7.96
CA ILE A 72 14.21 18.73 7.53
C ILE A 72 15.06 17.80 8.40
N THR A 73 14.43 16.88 9.12
CA THR A 73 15.12 15.86 9.90
C THR A 73 15.42 14.60 9.08
N THR A 74 16.50 13.89 9.43
CA THR A 74 16.86 12.63 8.76
C THR A 74 15.76 11.58 8.95
N GLY A 75 15.30 10.94 7.86
CA GLY A 75 14.27 9.90 7.91
C GLY A 75 12.83 10.41 7.98
N MET A 76 12.59 11.71 7.82
CA MET A 76 11.24 12.30 7.82
C MET A 76 10.38 11.80 6.64
N TYR A 77 10.89 11.86 5.41
CA TYR A 77 10.09 11.58 4.20
C TYR A 77 9.53 10.16 4.10
N PRO A 78 10.22 9.11 4.56
CA PRO A 78 9.62 7.78 4.66
C PRO A 78 8.36 7.73 5.52
N LYS A 79 8.28 8.55 6.56
CA LYS A 79 7.23 8.55 7.58
C LYS A 79 6.08 9.49 7.25
N THR A 80 6.40 10.68 6.74
CA THR A 80 5.41 11.72 6.41
C THR A 80 5.01 11.70 4.92
N GLY A 81 5.70 10.89 4.10
CA GLY A 81 5.55 10.86 2.66
C GLY A 81 6.31 11.96 1.92
N ASN A 82 6.35 11.85 0.60
CA ASN A 82 6.75 12.96 -0.26
C ASN A 82 5.65 14.01 -0.31
N PHE A 83 6.00 15.26 -0.10
CA PHE A 83 5.02 16.34 -0.20
C PHE A 83 4.83 16.93 -1.60
N TYR A 84 5.38 16.31 -2.64
CA TYR A 84 5.06 16.67 -4.02
C TYR A 84 4.37 15.52 -4.73
N ASN A 85 3.27 15.85 -5.41
CA ASN A 85 2.70 14.99 -6.44
C ASN A 85 3.70 14.91 -7.62
N PRO A 86 3.86 13.76 -8.30
CA PRO A 86 4.81 13.61 -9.41
C PRO A 86 4.64 14.65 -10.52
N PHE A 87 3.42 15.09 -10.79
CA PHE A 87 3.12 16.14 -11.76
C PHE A 87 3.61 17.52 -11.34
N HIS A 88 4.19 17.70 -10.15
CA HIS A 88 4.99 18.89 -9.83
C HIS A 88 6.19 19.02 -10.78
N PHE A 89 6.77 17.91 -11.22
CA PHE A 89 7.95 17.89 -12.07
C PHE A 89 7.61 18.02 -13.56
N ALA A 90 8.31 18.92 -14.28
CA ALA A 90 8.07 19.18 -15.70
C ALA A 90 8.15 17.92 -16.60
N ARG A 91 8.98 16.93 -16.23
CA ARG A 91 9.08 15.65 -16.96
C ARG A 91 7.75 14.89 -16.93
N TYR A 92 7.06 14.86 -15.79
CA TYR A 92 5.76 14.22 -15.62
C TYR A 92 4.66 14.99 -16.35
N LYS A 93 4.64 16.32 -16.23
CA LYS A 93 3.70 17.18 -16.97
C LYS A 93 3.74 16.92 -18.47
N LYS A 94 4.94 16.81 -19.06
CA LYS A 94 5.14 16.54 -20.50
C LYS A 94 4.63 15.19 -20.97
N ALA A 95 4.51 14.20 -20.07
CA ALA A 95 4.05 12.86 -20.40
C ALA A 95 2.53 12.79 -20.60
N LEU A 96 1.78 13.74 -20.03
CA LEU A 96 0.33 13.91 -20.18
C LEU A 96 0.00 14.41 -21.60
N LYS A 97 -0.96 13.77 -22.26
CA LYS A 97 -1.45 14.10 -23.60
C LYS A 97 -2.98 14.15 -23.60
N PRO A 98 -3.59 15.24 -23.08
CA PRO A 98 -5.04 15.34 -22.97
C PRO A 98 -5.73 15.18 -24.33
N VAL A 99 -6.87 14.51 -24.37
CA VAL A 99 -7.62 14.18 -25.59
C VAL A 99 -9.04 14.77 -25.56
N LYS A 100 -9.58 15.09 -26.74
CA LYS A 100 -10.95 15.62 -26.87
C LYS A 100 -12.04 14.55 -26.78
N LYS A 101 -11.69 13.27 -27.00
CA LYS A 101 -12.66 12.17 -27.04
C LYS A 101 -13.38 12.07 -25.68
N ALA A 102 -14.68 11.80 -25.72
CA ALA A 102 -15.43 11.50 -24.51
C ALA A 102 -14.87 10.22 -23.86
N LEU A 103 -14.44 10.34 -22.60
CA LEU A 103 -14.33 9.21 -21.69
C LEU A 103 -15.73 8.65 -21.44
N ALA A 104 -15.83 7.36 -21.15
CA ALA A 104 -17.07 6.78 -20.68
C ALA A 104 -17.51 7.52 -19.39
N ILE A 105 -18.75 8.00 -19.39
CA ILE A 105 -19.35 8.66 -18.24
C ILE A 105 -20.11 7.59 -17.45
N SER A 106 -19.97 7.61 -16.13
CA SER A 106 -20.65 6.70 -15.22
C SER A 106 -21.36 7.49 -14.12
N GLU A 107 -22.24 6.82 -13.38
CA GLU A 107 -22.83 7.37 -12.17
C GLU A 107 -21.74 7.70 -11.14
N PRO A 108 -21.92 8.76 -10.32
CA PRO A 108 -20.94 9.12 -9.30
C PRO A 108 -20.59 7.94 -8.39
N ALA A 109 -19.29 7.74 -8.13
CA ALA A 109 -18.75 6.70 -7.26
C ALA A 109 -19.09 5.22 -7.60
N LEU A 110 -19.91 4.93 -8.61
CA LEU A 110 -20.33 3.55 -8.93
C LEU A 110 -19.15 2.58 -9.07
N TRP A 111 -18.11 2.97 -9.81
CA TRP A 111 -16.94 2.12 -10.03
C TRP A 111 -16.01 2.08 -8.82
N TYR A 112 -15.96 3.16 -8.04
CA TYR A 112 -15.24 3.18 -6.78
C TYR A 112 -15.81 2.13 -5.81
N ASP A 113 -17.12 2.17 -5.58
CA ASP A 113 -17.79 1.29 -4.63
C ASP A 113 -17.76 -0.17 -5.10
N ARG A 114 -18.07 -0.41 -6.38
CA ARG A 114 -18.08 -1.78 -6.92
C ARG A 114 -16.72 -2.47 -6.84
N LEU A 115 -15.62 -1.76 -7.07
CA LEU A 115 -14.28 -2.33 -6.95
C LEU A 115 -13.92 -2.62 -5.49
N LEU A 116 -14.30 -1.74 -4.55
CA LEU A 116 -14.11 -1.96 -3.12
C LEU A 116 -14.92 -3.16 -2.62
N GLU A 117 -16.19 -3.27 -3.01
CA GLU A 117 -17.04 -4.40 -2.65
C GLU A 117 -16.48 -5.73 -3.17
N GLN A 118 -16.02 -5.76 -4.42
CA GLN A 118 -15.36 -6.96 -4.96
C GLN A 118 -14.11 -7.35 -4.16
N GLN A 119 -13.27 -6.37 -3.78
CA GLN A 119 -12.08 -6.63 -2.97
C GLN A 119 -12.45 -7.18 -1.59
N LYS A 120 -13.44 -6.58 -0.92
CA LYS A 120 -13.92 -6.99 0.41
C LYS A 120 -14.53 -8.39 0.38
N ASN A 121 -15.38 -8.67 -0.61
CA ASN A 121 -16.00 -9.98 -0.78
C ASN A 121 -14.96 -11.07 -1.00
N MET A 122 -13.92 -10.79 -1.79
CA MET A 122 -12.86 -11.76 -2.02
C MET A 122 -11.98 -11.98 -0.77
N ALA A 123 -11.68 -10.92 -0.01
CA ALA A 123 -10.96 -11.05 1.25
C ALA A 123 -11.75 -11.88 2.27
N ALA A 124 -13.05 -11.58 2.44
CA ALA A 124 -13.95 -12.34 3.30
C ALA A 124 -14.05 -13.83 2.88
N TYR A 125 -14.09 -14.09 1.57
CA TYR A 125 -14.09 -15.46 1.04
C TYR A 125 -12.84 -16.25 1.46
N VAL A 126 -11.65 -15.66 1.30
CA VAL A 126 -10.38 -16.31 1.71
C VAL A 126 -10.36 -16.57 3.21
N VAL A 127 -10.74 -15.60 4.03
CA VAL A 127 -10.79 -15.73 5.50
C VAL A 127 -11.71 -16.89 5.89
N ALA A 128 -12.93 -16.92 5.35
CA ALA A 128 -13.90 -17.98 5.64
C ALA A 128 -13.37 -19.37 5.28
N GLN A 129 -12.78 -19.51 4.09
CA GLN A 129 -12.27 -20.80 3.61
C GLN A 129 -11.02 -21.29 4.36
N VAL A 130 -10.14 -20.39 4.79
CA VAL A 130 -8.99 -20.78 5.61
C VAL A 130 -9.46 -21.20 7.01
N ASN A 131 -10.34 -20.42 7.65
CA ASN A 131 -10.89 -20.75 8.96
C ASN A 131 -11.65 -22.07 8.98
N GLU A 132 -12.36 -22.41 7.89
CA GLU A 132 -13.03 -23.70 7.72
C GLU A 132 -12.03 -24.87 7.66
N ARG A 133 -10.84 -24.65 7.07
CA ARG A 133 -9.86 -25.72 6.81
C ARG A 133 -8.81 -25.89 7.92
N ASP A 134 -8.34 -24.81 8.55
CA ASP A 134 -7.42 -24.84 9.70
C ASP A 134 -7.69 -23.63 10.62
N PRO A 135 -8.51 -23.78 11.67
CA PRO A 135 -8.82 -22.70 12.60
C PRO A 135 -7.63 -22.28 13.49
N ASP A 136 -6.51 -23.01 13.46
CA ASP A 136 -5.29 -22.60 14.19
C ASP A 136 -4.54 -21.46 13.46
N ILE A 137 -4.90 -21.17 12.21
CA ILE A 137 -4.32 -20.06 11.45
C ILE A 137 -5.02 -18.78 11.89
N LEU A 138 -4.26 -17.84 12.46
CA LEU A 138 -4.77 -16.50 12.75
C LEU A 138 -4.95 -15.77 11.43
N ILE A 139 -6.19 -15.58 11.00
CA ILE A 139 -6.55 -14.92 9.75
C ILE A 139 -7.79 -14.05 9.93
N ASN A 140 -7.76 -12.84 9.38
CA ASN A 140 -8.91 -11.94 9.40
C ASN A 140 -8.95 -11.01 8.18
N ALA A 141 -10.10 -10.37 8.03
CA ALA A 141 -10.32 -9.18 7.21
C ALA A 141 -11.31 -8.29 7.97
N ASP A 142 -11.02 -8.09 9.26
CA ASP A 142 -11.90 -7.38 10.20
C ASP A 142 -12.21 -5.97 9.70
N ASN A 143 -13.32 -5.39 10.19
CA ASN A 143 -13.76 -4.04 9.82
C ASN A 143 -13.98 -3.87 8.31
N ASN A 144 -14.44 -4.93 7.61
CA ASN A 144 -14.59 -4.94 6.16
C ASN A 144 -13.31 -4.51 5.41
N TYR A 145 -12.14 -4.92 5.89
CA TYR A 145 -10.89 -4.57 5.24
C TYR A 145 -10.75 -5.22 3.85
N THR A 146 -10.17 -4.49 2.90
CA THR A 146 -10.05 -4.92 1.49
C THR A 146 -8.95 -5.97 1.25
N CYS A 147 -8.21 -6.33 2.30
CA CYS A 147 -7.12 -7.29 2.24
C CYS A 147 -7.28 -8.35 3.32
N VAL A 148 -6.68 -9.51 3.08
CA VAL A 148 -6.56 -10.58 4.07
C VAL A 148 -5.32 -10.31 4.91
N LEU A 149 -5.44 -10.45 6.23
CA LEU A 149 -4.32 -10.46 7.16
C LEU A 149 -4.21 -11.87 7.73
N PHE A 150 -3.03 -12.47 7.68
CA PHE A 150 -2.79 -13.72 8.38
C PHE A 150 -1.44 -13.73 9.09
N SER A 151 -1.35 -14.52 10.15
CA SER A 151 -0.13 -14.77 10.88
C SER A 151 -0.02 -16.24 11.24
N LEU A 152 1.21 -16.73 11.27
CA LEU A 152 1.55 -18.09 11.73
C LEU A 152 2.47 -17.99 12.95
N PRO A 153 2.48 -19.00 13.85
CA PRO A 153 3.36 -18.99 15.02
C PRO A 153 4.83 -18.81 14.65
N LYS A 154 5.45 -17.76 15.18
CA LYS A 154 6.87 -17.47 14.96
C LYS A 154 7.77 -18.43 15.77
N PRO A 155 9.00 -18.70 15.31
CA PRO A 155 10.00 -19.42 16.11
C PRO A 155 10.29 -18.69 17.42
N ALA A 156 10.57 -19.44 18.50
CA ALA A 156 10.87 -18.87 19.81
C ALA A 156 12.08 -17.92 19.78
N ASP A 157 13.07 -18.22 18.95
CA ASP A 157 14.31 -17.46 18.83
C ASP A 157 14.18 -16.18 17.99
N GLU A 158 13.14 -16.02 17.17
CA GLU A 158 12.93 -14.78 16.40
C GLU A 158 12.23 -13.74 17.28
N LYS A 159 12.91 -12.61 17.46
CA LYS A 159 12.50 -11.50 18.34
C LYS A 159 11.81 -10.38 17.58
N ASN A 160 11.91 -10.39 16.25
CA ASN A 160 11.38 -9.37 15.36
C ASN A 160 10.25 -9.95 14.49
N PRO A 161 8.98 -9.71 14.85
CA PRO A 161 7.83 -10.25 14.11
C PRO A 161 7.80 -9.80 12.64
N LYS A 162 8.37 -8.63 12.32
CA LYS A 162 8.50 -8.16 10.93
C LYS A 162 9.39 -9.06 10.07
N ILE A 163 10.45 -9.62 10.64
CA ILE A 163 11.34 -10.53 9.88
C ILE A 163 10.62 -11.86 9.63
N TRP A 164 9.82 -12.31 10.58
CA TRP A 164 8.98 -13.49 10.41
C TRP A 164 7.93 -13.31 9.30
N SER A 165 7.18 -12.20 9.31
CA SER A 165 6.21 -11.90 8.24
C SER A 165 6.88 -11.75 6.86
N GLN A 166 8.12 -11.26 6.80
CA GLN A 166 8.92 -11.24 5.56
C GLN A 166 9.29 -12.65 5.07
N PHE A 167 9.65 -13.56 5.98
CA PHE A 167 9.88 -14.97 5.66
C PHE A 167 8.61 -15.60 5.09
N LEU A 168 7.47 -15.45 5.78
CA LEU A 168 6.16 -15.95 5.32
C LEU A 168 5.76 -15.38 3.95
N SER A 169 5.97 -14.08 3.73
CA SER A 169 5.63 -13.41 2.47
C SER A 169 6.37 -14.01 1.27
N VAL A 170 7.65 -14.34 1.40
CA VAL A 170 8.44 -14.91 0.30
C VAL A 170 7.93 -16.28 -0.11
N TYR A 171 7.65 -17.16 0.86
CA TYR A 171 7.08 -18.48 0.56
C TYR A 171 5.65 -18.40 0.04
N LEU A 172 4.83 -17.49 0.58
CA LEU A 172 3.47 -17.29 0.08
C LEU A 172 3.45 -16.88 -1.39
N ILE A 173 4.30 -15.93 -1.80
CA ILE A 173 4.40 -15.54 -3.22
C ILE A 173 4.78 -16.74 -4.07
N ALA A 174 5.82 -17.49 -3.66
CA ALA A 174 6.28 -18.64 -4.43
C ALA A 174 5.18 -19.70 -4.58
N PHE A 175 4.47 -20.05 -3.50
CA PHE A 175 3.39 -21.03 -3.51
C PHE A 175 2.18 -20.57 -4.32
N ALA A 176 1.73 -19.32 -4.13
CA ALA A 176 0.60 -18.79 -4.88
C ALA A 176 0.90 -18.76 -6.39
N ASN A 177 2.12 -18.38 -6.78
CA ASN A 177 2.52 -18.37 -8.17
C ASN A 177 2.66 -19.79 -8.74
N THR A 178 3.18 -20.75 -7.97
CA THR A 178 3.27 -22.16 -8.41
C THR A 178 1.87 -22.75 -8.61
N LEU A 179 0.96 -22.56 -7.66
CA LEU A 179 -0.42 -23.05 -7.77
C LEU A 179 -1.19 -22.37 -8.91
N ALA A 180 -0.94 -21.08 -9.14
CA ALA A 180 -1.49 -20.35 -10.27
C ALA A 180 -1.02 -20.96 -11.60
N ASP A 181 0.25 -21.35 -11.70
CA ASP A 181 0.80 -22.01 -12.89
C ASP A 181 0.22 -23.42 -13.09
N GLU A 182 0.22 -24.24 -12.03
CA GLU A 182 -0.32 -25.61 -12.05
C GLU A 182 -1.77 -25.67 -12.52
N ARG A 183 -2.55 -24.62 -12.24
CA ARG A 183 -3.98 -24.51 -12.60
C ARG A 183 -4.23 -23.72 -13.88
N GLY A 184 -3.17 -23.27 -14.55
CA GLY A 184 -3.27 -22.40 -15.74
C GLY A 184 -3.95 -21.05 -15.47
N ILE A 185 -3.95 -20.56 -14.23
CA ILE A 185 -4.49 -19.25 -13.84
C ILE A 185 -3.33 -18.26 -13.78
N ASN A 186 -2.76 -17.94 -14.95
CA ASN A 186 -1.49 -17.20 -15.12
C ASN A 186 -1.50 -15.74 -14.59
N ILE A 187 -1.61 -15.59 -13.27
CA ILE A 187 -1.66 -14.34 -12.52
C ILE A 187 -0.52 -14.34 -11.50
N GLU A 188 0.31 -13.31 -11.56
CA GLU A 188 1.46 -13.16 -10.68
C GLU A 188 1.09 -12.43 -9.37
N MET A 189 1.36 -13.06 -8.23
CA MET A 189 1.49 -12.40 -6.94
C MET A 189 2.85 -11.73 -6.79
N VAL A 190 2.88 -10.50 -6.30
CA VAL A 190 4.12 -9.71 -6.15
C VAL A 190 4.33 -9.17 -4.73
N HIS A 191 5.56 -8.80 -4.36
CA HIS A 191 5.79 -8.05 -3.11
C HIS A 191 5.46 -6.56 -3.30
N ARG A 192 4.51 -6.03 -2.53
CA ARG A 192 4.16 -4.61 -2.56
C ARG A 192 3.60 -4.10 -1.24
N SER A 193 4.24 -3.06 -0.68
CA SER A 193 3.83 -2.44 0.58
C SER A 193 2.50 -1.67 0.50
N SER A 194 2.00 -1.42 -0.70
CA SER A 194 0.77 -0.67 -0.98
C SER A 194 -0.34 -1.62 -1.46
N PHE A 195 -1.60 -1.38 -1.08
CA PHE A 195 -2.78 -2.24 -1.41
C PHE A 195 -3.75 -1.54 -2.38
N GLY A 196 -4.77 -2.21 -2.92
CA GLY A 196 -5.78 -1.64 -3.85
C GLY A 196 -5.37 -1.70 -5.32
N CYS A 197 -4.50 -2.64 -5.68
CA CYS A 197 -3.78 -2.64 -6.95
C CYS A 197 -4.30 -3.72 -7.89
N LEU A 198 -4.17 -3.52 -9.21
CA LEU A 198 -4.63 -4.49 -10.22
C LEU A 198 -4.12 -5.91 -9.96
N ARG A 199 -2.82 -6.08 -9.71
CA ARG A 199 -2.23 -7.39 -9.40
C ARG A 199 -2.37 -7.74 -7.92
N PRO A 200 -2.50 -9.04 -7.60
CA PRO A 200 -2.37 -9.51 -6.24
C PRO A 200 -0.99 -9.22 -5.69
N SER A 201 -0.90 -8.91 -4.40
CA SER A 201 0.36 -8.56 -3.77
C SER A 201 0.38 -8.83 -2.28
N VAL A 202 1.57 -9.06 -1.73
CA VAL A 202 1.79 -9.24 -0.30
C VAL A 202 2.67 -8.15 0.30
N ALA A 203 2.43 -7.84 1.58
CA ALA A 203 3.26 -6.96 2.39
C ALA A 203 3.46 -7.53 3.80
N ASP A 204 4.67 -7.34 4.33
CA ASP A 204 4.96 -7.51 5.76
C ASP A 204 4.38 -6.35 6.57
N CYS A 205 3.39 -6.63 7.44
CA CYS A 205 2.62 -5.65 8.22
C CYS A 205 2.72 -5.96 9.72
N GLY A 206 3.90 -5.77 10.29
CA GLY A 206 4.13 -6.04 11.72
C GLY A 206 4.13 -7.55 11.98
N GLU A 207 3.13 -8.02 12.73
CA GLU A 207 2.98 -9.43 13.13
C GLU A 207 2.24 -10.29 12.10
N SER A 208 1.61 -9.66 11.10
CA SER A 208 0.86 -10.34 10.04
C SER A 208 1.44 -10.07 8.66
N VAL A 209 1.12 -10.96 7.73
CA VAL A 209 1.27 -10.75 6.30
C VAL A 209 -0.06 -10.25 5.75
N ARG A 210 -0.04 -9.13 5.03
CA ARG A 210 -1.21 -8.60 4.32
C ARG A 210 -1.20 -9.10 2.89
N VAL A 211 -2.31 -9.69 2.44
CA VAL A 211 -2.55 -10.13 1.06
C VAL A 211 -3.65 -9.27 0.43
N ASN A 212 -3.26 -8.49 -0.57
CA ASN A 212 -4.18 -7.81 -1.48
C ASN A 212 -4.45 -8.73 -2.66
N LEU A 213 -5.71 -9.05 -2.94
CA LEU A 213 -6.08 -9.94 -4.05
C LEU A 213 -6.13 -9.19 -5.39
N GLY A 214 -6.43 -7.89 -5.36
CA GLY A 214 -6.50 -7.10 -6.58
C GLY A 214 -7.65 -7.53 -7.49
N LEU A 215 -7.46 -7.39 -8.81
CA LEU A 215 -8.45 -7.76 -9.81
C LEU A 215 -8.21 -9.21 -10.25
N THR A 216 -8.81 -10.16 -9.54
CA THR A 216 -8.61 -11.60 -9.76
C THR A 216 -9.93 -12.36 -9.74
N PRO A 217 -10.05 -13.46 -10.50
CA PRO A 217 -11.22 -14.33 -10.44
C PRO A 217 -11.18 -15.19 -9.16
N LYS A 218 -12.32 -15.73 -8.75
CA LYS A 218 -12.42 -16.57 -7.54
C LYS A 218 -11.48 -17.78 -7.56
N PRO A 219 -11.26 -18.51 -8.68
CA PRO A 219 -10.28 -19.59 -8.74
C PRO A 219 -8.84 -19.18 -8.38
N TYR A 220 -8.47 -17.91 -8.55
CA TYR A 220 -7.17 -17.43 -8.07
C TYR A 220 -7.14 -17.28 -6.54
N ALA A 221 -8.25 -16.85 -5.93
CA ALA A 221 -8.35 -16.81 -4.47
C ALA A 221 -8.21 -18.22 -3.86
N ASP A 222 -8.67 -19.26 -4.56
CA ASP A 222 -8.41 -20.66 -4.18
C ASP A 222 -6.92 -20.99 -4.18
N CYS A 223 -6.13 -20.48 -5.14
CA CYS A 223 -4.67 -20.61 -5.10
C CYS A 223 -4.08 -19.97 -3.85
N VAL A 224 -4.59 -18.81 -3.43
CA VAL A 224 -4.11 -18.11 -2.23
C VAL A 224 -4.48 -18.89 -0.96
N ILE A 225 -5.71 -19.41 -0.86
CA ILE A 225 -6.15 -20.27 0.24
C ILE A 225 -5.22 -21.47 0.37
N ASP A 226 -4.99 -22.19 -0.73
CA ASP A 226 -4.13 -23.37 -0.73
C ASP A 226 -2.66 -23.01 -0.44
N ALA A 227 -2.17 -21.87 -0.92
CA ALA A 227 -0.83 -21.38 -0.60
C ALA A 227 -0.66 -21.10 0.90
N ILE A 228 -1.66 -20.52 1.57
CA ILE A 228 -1.66 -20.34 3.04
C ILE A 228 -1.63 -21.70 3.75
N MET A 229 -2.41 -22.68 3.27
CA MET A 229 -2.40 -24.04 3.84
C MET A 229 -1.04 -24.74 3.66
N PHE A 230 -0.40 -24.63 2.49
CA PHE A 230 0.95 -25.17 2.28
C PHE A 230 2.00 -24.44 3.10
N LEU A 231 1.86 -23.13 3.28
CA LEU A 231 2.73 -22.36 4.16
C LEU A 231 2.62 -22.82 5.62
N GLN A 232 1.40 -23.07 6.10
CA GLN A 232 1.17 -23.65 7.42
C GLN A 232 1.82 -25.05 7.54
N LYS A 233 1.67 -25.92 6.52
CA LYS A 233 2.36 -27.22 6.48
C LYS A 233 3.88 -27.08 6.53
N LEU A 234 4.44 -26.09 5.81
CA LEU A 234 5.88 -25.80 5.81
C LEU A 234 6.34 -25.39 7.21
N VAL A 235 5.64 -24.46 7.85
CA VAL A 235 5.96 -23.94 9.19
C VAL A 235 5.78 -25.00 10.28
N LYS A 236 4.79 -25.90 10.17
CA LYS A 236 4.61 -27.04 11.08
C LYS A 236 5.72 -28.10 10.91
N ASN A 237 6.40 -28.16 9.75
CA ASN A 237 7.48 -29.11 9.47
C ASN A 237 8.89 -28.50 9.60
N GLN A 238 9.17 -27.82 10.72
CA GLN A 238 10.49 -27.16 10.93
C GLN A 238 11.67 -28.13 10.91
N ASN A 239 11.44 -29.40 11.29
CA ASN A 239 12.46 -30.46 11.29
C ASN A 239 13.13 -30.66 9.92
N ALA A 240 12.45 -30.32 8.82
CA ALA A 240 13.04 -30.39 7.49
C ALA A 240 14.16 -29.35 7.27
N PHE A 241 14.16 -28.25 8.03
CA PHE A 241 15.22 -27.24 8.05
C PHE A 241 16.29 -27.50 9.12
N GLU A 242 16.10 -28.51 9.98
CA GLU A 242 17.08 -28.95 10.98
C GLU A 242 18.21 -29.81 10.38
N ILE A 243 18.62 -29.50 9.15
CA ILE A 243 19.74 -30.16 8.49
C ILE A 243 21.06 -29.49 8.87
N PRO A 244 22.18 -30.25 8.95
CA PRO A 244 23.49 -29.67 9.21
C PRO A 244 23.86 -28.58 8.22
N PHE A 245 24.25 -27.40 8.72
CA PHE A 245 24.69 -26.29 7.87
C PHE A 245 26.14 -25.91 8.14
N GLN A 246 26.98 -26.11 7.13
CA GLN A 246 28.39 -25.74 7.18
C GLN A 246 28.78 -24.98 5.91
N SER A 247 29.55 -23.91 6.08
CA SER A 247 30.14 -23.16 4.97
C SER A 247 31.48 -22.58 5.39
N VAL A 248 32.57 -23.13 4.84
CA VAL A 248 33.93 -22.67 5.12
C VAL A 248 34.09 -21.20 4.71
N ALA A 249 33.58 -20.84 3.53
CA ALA A 249 33.65 -19.48 3.02
C ALA A 249 32.92 -18.48 3.93
N LEU A 250 31.68 -18.79 4.33
CA LEU A 250 30.92 -17.92 5.23
C LEU A 250 31.56 -17.84 6.62
N THR A 251 32.03 -18.97 7.16
CA THR A 251 32.75 -19.01 8.45
C THR A 251 33.96 -18.07 8.44
N ASN A 252 34.74 -18.06 7.35
CA ASN A 252 35.87 -17.15 7.21
C ASN A 252 35.43 -15.67 7.11
N THR A 253 34.34 -15.38 6.39
CA THR A 253 33.72 -14.05 6.35
C THR A 253 33.34 -13.57 7.75
N LEU A 254 32.70 -14.43 8.56
CA LEU A 254 32.26 -14.10 9.91
C LEU A 254 33.44 -13.87 10.87
N LYS A 255 34.50 -14.70 10.79
CA LYS A 255 35.74 -14.48 11.56
C LYS A 255 36.34 -13.10 11.29
N ASN A 256 36.39 -12.69 10.02
CA ASN A 256 36.87 -11.37 9.64
C ASN A 256 35.94 -10.25 10.15
N TYR A 257 34.63 -10.42 10.03
CA TYR A 257 33.65 -9.46 10.56
C TYR A 257 33.79 -9.27 12.08
N ASN A 258 33.88 -10.37 12.83
CA ASN A 258 34.07 -10.37 14.28
C ASN A 258 35.34 -9.61 14.67
N LYS A 259 36.46 -9.84 13.95
CA LYS A 259 37.71 -9.10 14.17
C LYS A 259 37.55 -7.60 13.92
N ILE A 260 36.79 -7.21 12.90
CA ILE A 260 36.56 -5.80 12.54
C ILE A 260 35.66 -5.09 13.56
N LYS A 261 34.65 -5.79 14.10
CA LYS A 261 33.63 -5.19 14.98
C LYS A 261 33.92 -5.31 16.46
N SER A 262 34.77 -6.26 16.86
CA SER A 262 35.17 -6.41 18.25
C SER A 262 36.03 -5.23 18.68
N THR A 263 35.73 -4.69 19.85
CA THR A 263 36.64 -3.82 20.59
C THR A 263 37.09 -4.54 21.86
N LYS A 264 38.11 -4.01 22.55
CA LYS A 264 38.58 -4.59 23.83
C LYS A 264 37.45 -4.70 24.87
N THR A 265 36.46 -3.80 24.83
CA THR A 265 35.35 -3.72 25.79
C THR A 265 34.05 -4.31 25.26
N LYS A 266 33.96 -4.66 23.98
CA LYS A 266 32.77 -5.23 23.35
C LYS A 266 33.18 -6.28 22.32
N PRO A 267 33.44 -7.53 22.73
CA PRO A 267 33.70 -8.61 21.80
C PRO A 267 32.45 -8.92 20.99
N VAL A 268 32.63 -9.27 19.72
CA VAL A 268 31.57 -9.70 18.80
C VAL A 268 31.91 -11.11 18.32
N GLU A 269 31.01 -12.06 18.57
CA GLU A 269 31.20 -13.48 18.25
C GLU A 269 30.01 -14.04 17.48
N ILE A 270 29.94 -13.64 16.20
CA ILE A 270 28.94 -14.17 15.27
C ILE A 270 29.47 -15.45 14.65
N GLN A 271 28.65 -16.49 14.67
CA GLN A 271 29.00 -17.81 14.14
C GLN A 271 27.77 -18.55 13.62
N LEU A 272 28.01 -19.50 12.73
CA LEU A 272 26.98 -20.43 12.27
C LEU A 272 26.59 -21.37 13.42
N LYS A 273 25.37 -21.90 13.35
CA LYS A 273 24.88 -22.93 14.27
C LYS A 273 24.86 -24.29 13.57
N ASP A 274 24.57 -25.34 14.33
CA ASP A 274 24.63 -26.72 13.82
C ASP A 274 23.70 -26.95 12.64
N THR A 275 22.51 -26.34 12.67
CA THR A 275 21.49 -26.49 11.64
C THR A 275 21.27 -25.21 10.83
N LEU A 276 20.70 -25.38 9.63
CA LEU A 276 20.28 -24.26 8.77
C LEU A 276 19.25 -23.38 9.50
N TRP A 277 18.23 -23.99 10.11
CA TRP A 277 17.19 -23.29 10.85
C TRP A 277 17.75 -22.47 12.02
N ASN A 278 18.59 -23.08 12.86
CA ASN A 278 19.19 -22.38 14.01
C ASN A 278 20.14 -21.28 13.57
N THR A 279 20.82 -21.45 12.43
CA THR A 279 21.66 -20.41 11.85
C THR A 279 20.84 -19.22 11.37
N LEU A 280 19.70 -19.46 10.71
CA LEU A 280 18.84 -18.41 10.17
C LEU A 280 18.40 -17.40 11.25
N TRP A 281 18.06 -17.90 12.43
CA TRP A 281 17.56 -17.11 13.56
C TRP A 281 18.65 -16.66 14.54
N ALA A 282 19.87 -17.20 14.44
CA ALA A 282 21.01 -16.76 15.24
C ALA A 282 21.44 -15.31 14.91
N PRO A 283 22.13 -14.61 15.85
CA PRO A 283 22.68 -13.29 15.60
C PRO A 283 23.57 -13.28 14.34
N GLY A 284 23.23 -12.43 13.39
CA GLY A 284 23.90 -12.24 12.11
C GLY A 284 24.59 -10.87 11.95
N ASP A 285 24.50 -9.96 12.93
CA ASP A 285 25.32 -8.74 12.99
C ASP A 285 25.70 -8.32 14.43
N SER A 286 26.58 -7.33 14.55
CA SER A 286 27.07 -6.81 15.84
C SER A 286 25.99 -6.09 16.68
N SER A 287 24.82 -5.85 16.09
CA SER A 287 23.64 -5.28 16.74
C SER A 287 22.65 -6.37 17.16
N ASN A 288 23.06 -7.63 17.11
CA ASN A 288 22.27 -8.80 17.49
C ASN A 288 21.03 -9.05 16.61
N LYS A 289 20.99 -8.49 15.39
CA LYS A 289 19.94 -8.80 14.41
C LYS A 289 20.22 -10.16 13.76
N SER A 290 19.19 -10.96 13.51
CA SER A 290 19.32 -12.33 12.97
C SER A 290 19.98 -12.39 11.59
N PHE A 291 20.45 -13.56 11.17
CA PHE A 291 20.84 -13.78 9.77
C PHE A 291 19.67 -13.54 8.81
N ALA A 292 18.46 -13.95 9.19
CA ALA A 292 17.21 -13.61 8.49
C ALA A 292 17.07 -12.09 8.31
N SER A 293 17.36 -11.29 9.33
CA SER A 293 17.35 -9.82 9.22
C SER A 293 18.32 -9.30 8.14
N GLN A 294 19.45 -9.97 7.90
CA GLN A 294 20.37 -9.60 6.81
C GLN A 294 19.84 -10.00 5.44
N ILE A 295 19.13 -11.13 5.35
CA ILE A 295 18.44 -11.61 4.14
C ILE A 295 17.37 -10.63 3.69
N PHE A 296 16.41 -10.35 4.56
CA PHE A 296 15.23 -9.59 4.19
C PHE A 296 15.45 -8.06 4.16
N ARG A 297 16.65 -7.58 4.50
CA ARG A 297 17.03 -6.17 4.42
C ARG A 297 17.00 -5.61 2.99
N LYS A 298 17.31 -6.42 1.98
CA LYS A 298 17.40 -5.98 0.57
C LYS A 298 16.27 -6.60 -0.25
N SER A 299 15.47 -5.76 -0.92
CA SER A 299 14.38 -6.24 -1.77
C SER A 299 14.83 -7.25 -2.82
N VAL A 300 15.97 -7.00 -3.48
CA VAL A 300 16.52 -7.93 -4.49
C VAL A 300 16.79 -9.34 -3.96
N VAL A 301 17.11 -9.48 -2.68
CA VAL A 301 17.35 -10.79 -2.06
C VAL A 301 16.04 -11.53 -1.84
N LYS A 302 14.98 -10.81 -1.46
CA LYS A 302 13.63 -11.38 -1.32
C LYS A 302 13.13 -11.90 -2.66
N GLU A 303 13.29 -11.11 -3.72
CA GLU A 303 12.91 -11.51 -5.08
C GLU A 303 13.67 -12.74 -5.57
N CYS A 304 14.99 -12.76 -5.39
CA CYS A 304 15.81 -13.92 -5.73
C CYS A 304 15.35 -15.17 -4.98
N LEU A 305 15.01 -15.05 -3.70
CA LEU A 305 14.55 -16.19 -2.92
C LEU A 305 13.19 -16.70 -3.40
N VAL A 306 12.26 -15.81 -3.76
CA VAL A 306 10.98 -16.18 -4.41
C VAL A 306 11.25 -16.99 -5.68
N ASP A 307 12.15 -16.50 -6.55
CA ASP A 307 12.45 -17.14 -7.84
C ASP A 307 13.08 -18.52 -7.66
N LEU A 308 14.05 -18.63 -6.75
CA LEU A 308 14.71 -19.91 -6.45
C LEU A 308 13.73 -20.95 -5.93
N ILE A 309 12.79 -20.56 -5.06
CA ILE A 309 11.76 -21.46 -4.53
C ILE A 309 10.78 -21.84 -5.64
N HIS A 310 10.19 -20.84 -6.31
CA HIS A 310 9.19 -21.05 -7.34
C HIS A 310 9.72 -21.93 -8.47
N ASN A 311 10.90 -21.64 -9.02
CA ASN A 311 11.51 -22.45 -10.09
C ASN A 311 11.75 -23.89 -9.66
N ALA A 312 12.18 -24.11 -8.42
CA ALA A 312 12.39 -25.45 -7.90
C ALA A 312 11.07 -26.20 -7.63
N CYS A 313 9.96 -25.47 -7.46
CA CYS A 313 8.64 -26.05 -7.38
C CYS A 313 8.06 -26.47 -8.74
N LEU A 314 8.48 -25.89 -9.86
CA LEU A 314 7.91 -26.22 -11.18
C LEU A 314 8.18 -27.65 -11.64
N ASP A 315 9.16 -28.34 -11.03
CA ASP A 315 9.51 -29.71 -11.42
C ASP A 315 8.43 -30.73 -11.02
N HIS A 316 7.57 -30.42 -10.06
CA HIS A 316 6.57 -31.33 -9.49
C HIS A 316 5.36 -30.55 -8.95
N PRO A 317 4.14 -31.10 -8.97
CA PRO A 317 3.01 -30.50 -8.27
C PRO A 317 3.36 -30.20 -6.80
N LEU A 318 2.97 -29.03 -6.30
CA LEU A 318 3.36 -28.54 -4.98
C LEU A 318 2.99 -29.54 -3.89
N GLU A 319 1.84 -30.21 -4.00
CA GLU A 319 1.42 -31.25 -3.06
C GLU A 319 2.41 -32.43 -2.97
N ASP A 320 2.99 -32.84 -4.09
CA ASP A 320 3.91 -33.97 -4.17
C ASP A 320 5.30 -33.62 -3.62
N ILE A 321 5.70 -32.35 -3.72
CA ILE A 321 6.94 -31.84 -3.09
C ILE A 321 6.91 -32.06 -1.58
N PHE A 322 5.76 -31.88 -0.93
CA PHE A 322 5.62 -32.12 0.51
C PHE A 322 5.67 -33.60 0.89
N LYS A 323 5.54 -34.52 -0.07
CA LYS A 323 5.61 -35.98 0.12
C LYS A 323 7.03 -36.54 -0.17
N ASP A 324 7.81 -35.87 -1.01
CA ASP A 324 9.19 -36.27 -1.37
C ASP A 324 10.24 -35.40 -0.67
N LYS A 325 11.02 -36.00 0.23
CA LYS A 325 12.11 -35.33 0.96
C LYS A 325 13.16 -34.69 0.05
N LYS A 326 13.50 -35.32 -1.08
CA LYS A 326 14.48 -34.80 -2.03
C LYS A 326 13.93 -33.57 -2.75
N ALA A 327 12.69 -33.64 -3.22
CA ALA A 327 12.01 -32.51 -3.85
C ALA A 327 11.84 -31.36 -2.85
N TYR A 328 11.38 -31.64 -1.63
CA TYR A 328 11.26 -30.66 -0.54
C TYR A 328 12.57 -29.92 -0.27
N ASN A 329 13.68 -30.67 -0.11
CA ASN A 329 14.99 -30.06 0.14
C ASN A 329 15.44 -29.18 -1.03
N LYS A 330 15.22 -29.63 -2.26
CA LYS A 330 15.53 -28.85 -3.47
C LYS A 330 14.71 -27.56 -3.53
N ALA A 331 13.42 -27.64 -3.20
CA ALA A 331 12.48 -26.52 -3.32
C ALA A 331 12.61 -25.49 -2.20
N PHE A 332 12.87 -25.90 -0.95
CA PHE A 332 12.74 -25.00 0.21
C PHE A 332 14.05 -24.80 0.98
N VAL A 333 14.92 -25.81 1.02
CA VAL A 333 16.12 -25.80 1.86
C VAL A 333 17.33 -25.25 1.10
N GLU A 334 17.59 -25.74 -0.11
CA GLU A 334 18.72 -25.30 -0.93
C GLU A 334 18.64 -23.80 -1.33
N PRO A 335 17.47 -23.21 -1.63
CA PRO A 335 17.36 -21.77 -1.87
C PRO A 335 17.84 -20.90 -0.68
N LEU A 336 17.40 -21.20 0.54
CA LEU A 336 17.84 -20.49 1.75
C LEU A 336 19.34 -20.64 1.98
N LYS A 337 19.85 -21.87 1.82
CA LYS A 337 21.27 -22.19 1.95
C LYS A 337 22.12 -21.41 0.96
N LYS A 338 21.69 -21.33 -0.32
CA LYS A 338 22.35 -20.54 -1.36
C LYS A 338 22.45 -19.07 -0.95
N VAL A 339 21.33 -18.46 -0.53
CA VAL A 339 21.29 -17.05 -0.12
C VAL A 339 22.19 -16.78 1.10
N LEU A 340 22.19 -17.65 2.11
CA LEU A 340 23.07 -17.51 3.28
C LEU A 340 24.55 -17.59 2.89
N GLN A 341 24.92 -18.52 2.01
CA GLN A 341 26.29 -18.67 1.53
C GLN A 341 26.80 -17.46 0.73
N SER A 342 25.90 -16.65 0.20
CA SER A 342 26.17 -15.40 -0.52
C SER A 342 26.44 -14.19 0.40
N ILE A 343 26.45 -14.37 1.72
CA ILE A 343 26.87 -13.31 2.66
C ILE A 343 28.38 -13.07 2.55
N LYS A 344 28.75 -11.82 2.25
CA LYS A 344 30.13 -11.34 2.13
C LYS A 344 30.36 -10.08 2.97
N LEU A 345 31.62 -9.72 3.18
CA LEU A 345 32.01 -8.42 3.73
C LEU A 345 31.94 -7.34 2.64
N ASN A 346 31.18 -6.27 2.91
CA ASN A 346 31.20 -5.03 2.14
C ASN A 346 31.73 -3.91 3.05
N GLY A 347 33.01 -3.60 2.92
CA GLY A 347 33.73 -2.74 3.86
C GLY A 347 33.68 -3.34 5.28
N LYS A 348 33.03 -2.64 6.21
CA LYS A 348 32.89 -3.08 7.62
C LYS A 348 31.53 -3.73 7.92
N SER A 349 30.71 -4.04 6.92
CA SER A 349 29.36 -4.55 7.12
C SER A 349 29.15 -5.87 6.39
N LEU A 350 28.33 -6.75 6.95
CA LEU A 350 27.86 -7.93 6.24
C LEU A 350 26.80 -7.51 5.21
N SER A 351 26.87 -8.13 4.04
CA SER A 351 25.97 -7.86 2.94
C SER A 351 25.87 -9.10 2.07
N ILE A 352 24.65 -9.44 1.65
CA ILE A 352 24.44 -10.45 0.62
C ILE A 352 24.83 -9.86 -0.73
N GLN A 353 25.65 -10.60 -1.47
CA GLN A 353 26.07 -10.33 -2.83
C GLN A 353 25.52 -11.47 -3.69
N LEU A 354 24.51 -11.16 -4.50
CA LEU A 354 23.94 -12.09 -5.48
C LEU A 354 24.62 -11.86 -6.81
N ASP A 355 24.80 -12.92 -7.58
CA ASP A 355 25.30 -12.85 -8.95
C ASP A 355 24.16 -12.41 -9.88
N GLY A 356 24.50 -11.78 -11.02
CA GLY A 356 23.50 -11.27 -11.97
C GLY A 356 22.60 -12.37 -12.55
N ASP A 357 23.11 -13.60 -12.62
CA ASP A 357 22.40 -14.78 -13.10
C ASP A 357 21.48 -15.41 -12.04
N ASP A 358 21.54 -14.96 -10.78
CA ASP A 358 20.68 -15.45 -9.69
C ASP A 358 19.24 -14.91 -9.77
N LEU A 359 18.99 -13.95 -10.65
CA LEU A 359 17.66 -13.43 -10.95
C LEU A 359 17.22 -13.97 -12.32
N THR A 360 16.35 -14.98 -12.31
CA THR A 360 15.90 -15.68 -13.51
C THR A 360 14.57 -15.13 -14.02
N SER A 361 14.38 -15.08 -15.33
CA SER A 361 13.03 -14.94 -15.90
C SER A 361 12.24 -16.23 -15.72
N TYR A 362 10.94 -16.09 -15.50
CA TYR A 362 9.99 -17.18 -15.48
C TYR A 362 8.99 -17.02 -16.64
N GLU A 363 8.66 -18.12 -17.30
CA GLU A 363 7.62 -18.21 -18.33
C GLU A 363 6.49 -19.07 -17.79
N TRP A 364 5.27 -18.54 -17.83
CA TRP A 364 4.08 -19.28 -17.43
C TRP A 364 3.84 -20.48 -18.34
N GLY A 365 3.27 -21.54 -17.77
CA GLY A 365 2.67 -22.65 -18.51
C GLY A 365 1.45 -22.23 -19.33
N GLU A 366 0.79 -23.22 -19.94
CA GLU A 366 -0.40 -22.96 -20.75
C GLU A 366 -1.56 -22.45 -19.88
N ALA A 367 -2.09 -21.27 -20.21
CA ALA A 367 -3.25 -20.73 -19.51
C ALA A 367 -4.52 -21.55 -19.81
N GLU A 368 -5.26 -21.87 -18.76
CA GLU A 368 -6.55 -22.56 -18.84
C GLU A 368 -7.72 -21.58 -18.84
N LYS A 369 -8.90 -22.11 -19.21
CA LYS A 369 -10.15 -21.36 -19.21
C LYS A 369 -10.68 -21.23 -17.77
N VAL A 370 -10.92 -20.00 -17.33
CA VAL A 370 -11.45 -19.71 -15.99
C VAL A 370 -12.97 -19.50 -16.05
N VAL A 371 -13.71 -20.32 -15.30
CA VAL A 371 -15.17 -20.21 -15.18
C VAL A 371 -15.51 -19.28 -14.01
N ASP A 372 -15.81 -18.02 -14.32
CA ASP A 372 -16.22 -16.99 -13.36
C ASP A 372 -16.98 -15.86 -14.11
N ASP A 373 -18.28 -16.05 -14.34
CA ASP A 373 -19.07 -15.17 -15.20
C ASP A 373 -19.23 -13.76 -14.62
N GLU A 374 -19.30 -13.63 -13.29
CA GLU A 374 -19.35 -12.35 -12.59
C GLU A 374 -18.04 -11.58 -12.80
N PHE A 375 -16.90 -12.25 -12.64
CA PHE A 375 -15.60 -11.66 -12.92
C PHE A 375 -15.47 -11.22 -14.38
N TRP A 376 -15.81 -12.08 -15.35
CA TRP A 376 -15.68 -11.70 -16.77
C TRP A 376 -16.61 -10.55 -17.17
N THR A 377 -17.77 -10.43 -16.52
CA THR A 377 -18.67 -9.28 -16.68
C THR A 377 -18.02 -8.00 -16.14
N LEU A 378 -17.47 -8.05 -14.92
CA LEU A 378 -16.72 -6.94 -14.33
C LEU A 378 -15.54 -6.51 -15.22
N ILE A 379 -14.76 -7.47 -15.71
CA ILE A 379 -13.61 -7.25 -16.60
C ILE A 379 -14.03 -6.54 -17.88
N LYS A 380 -15.10 -7.01 -18.53
CA LYS A 380 -15.62 -6.41 -19.76
C LYS A 380 -15.98 -4.94 -19.54
N GLU A 381 -16.78 -4.67 -18.52
CA GLU A 381 -17.32 -3.34 -18.24
C GLU A 381 -16.21 -2.36 -17.80
N MET A 382 -15.27 -2.81 -16.98
CA MET A 382 -14.14 -1.99 -16.54
C MET A 382 -13.19 -1.68 -17.70
N ALA A 383 -12.94 -2.65 -18.60
CA ALA A 383 -12.13 -2.43 -19.79
C ALA A 383 -12.76 -1.38 -20.72
N GLU A 384 -14.07 -1.46 -20.97
CA GLU A 384 -14.81 -0.49 -21.77
C GLU A 384 -14.77 0.92 -21.13
N LEU A 385 -14.94 1.01 -19.81
CA LEU A 385 -14.82 2.26 -19.06
C LEU A 385 -13.44 2.91 -19.22
N LEU A 386 -12.38 2.09 -19.18
CA LEU A 386 -10.99 2.52 -19.36
C LEU A 386 -10.62 2.82 -20.83
N GLY A 387 -11.59 2.69 -21.75
CA GLY A 387 -11.43 3.07 -23.15
C GLY A 387 -10.92 1.96 -24.07
N ALA A 388 -10.92 0.71 -23.63
CA ALA A 388 -10.63 -0.43 -24.51
C ALA A 388 -11.65 -0.52 -25.65
N THR A 389 -11.19 -0.92 -26.83
CA THR A 389 -12.07 -1.12 -27.99
C THR A 389 -12.88 -2.40 -27.85
N LYS A 390 -14.07 -2.46 -28.47
CA LYS A 390 -14.90 -3.68 -28.51
C LYS A 390 -14.12 -4.92 -28.98
N LYS A 391 -13.17 -4.74 -29.91
CA LYS A 391 -12.31 -5.83 -30.40
C LYS A 391 -11.32 -6.30 -29.33
N GLU A 392 -10.67 -5.39 -28.62
CA GLU A 392 -9.76 -5.73 -27.52
C GLU A 392 -10.50 -6.45 -26.39
N VAL A 393 -11.66 -5.92 -25.99
CA VAL A 393 -12.52 -6.53 -24.96
C VAL A 393 -13.01 -7.91 -25.40
N ALA A 394 -13.50 -8.04 -26.63
CA ALA A 394 -13.91 -9.35 -27.16
C ALA A 394 -12.75 -10.34 -27.20
N THR A 395 -11.53 -9.89 -27.52
CA THR A 395 -10.34 -10.75 -27.53
C THR A 395 -10.00 -11.22 -26.11
N LEU A 396 -10.02 -10.31 -25.14
CA LEU A 396 -9.73 -10.63 -23.74
C LEU A 396 -10.75 -11.60 -23.14
N VAL A 397 -12.04 -11.35 -23.37
CA VAL A 397 -13.14 -12.11 -22.73
C VAL A 397 -13.44 -13.43 -23.45
N LYS A 398 -13.24 -13.53 -24.77
CA LYS A 398 -13.65 -14.72 -25.56
C LYS A 398 -12.96 -16.00 -25.08
N GLU A 399 -11.68 -15.94 -24.79
CA GLU A 399 -10.91 -17.11 -24.37
C GLU A 399 -11.10 -17.41 -22.88
N GLN A 400 -11.61 -16.46 -22.09
CA GLN A 400 -11.74 -16.55 -20.63
C GLN A 400 -10.44 -17.03 -19.96
N LYS A 401 -9.29 -16.58 -20.49
CA LYS A 401 -7.96 -16.88 -19.96
C LYS A 401 -7.39 -15.64 -19.28
N THR A 402 -6.65 -15.85 -18.19
CA THR A 402 -6.06 -14.74 -17.41
C THR A 402 -4.69 -14.28 -17.93
N GLU A 403 -4.15 -14.96 -18.95
CA GLU A 403 -2.91 -14.57 -19.61
C GLU A 403 -2.99 -13.11 -20.11
N ASP A 404 -1.93 -12.33 -19.82
CA ASP A 404 -1.80 -10.90 -20.16
C ASP A 404 -2.88 -9.97 -19.57
N LEU A 405 -3.83 -10.48 -18.77
CA LEU A 405 -4.96 -9.71 -18.24
C LEU A 405 -4.49 -8.42 -17.56
N HIS A 406 -3.65 -8.54 -16.53
CA HIS A 406 -3.17 -7.38 -15.78
C HIS A 406 -2.29 -6.45 -16.62
N SER A 407 -1.54 -6.97 -17.60
CA SER A 407 -0.74 -6.14 -18.50
C SER A 407 -1.62 -5.28 -19.42
N CYS A 408 -2.73 -5.84 -19.89
CA CYS A 408 -3.74 -5.10 -20.65
C CYS A 408 -4.38 -4.01 -19.78
N PHE A 409 -4.82 -4.34 -18.57
CA PHE A 409 -5.40 -3.35 -17.65
C PHE A 409 -4.38 -2.27 -17.24
N GLU A 410 -3.13 -2.63 -16.96
CA GLU A 410 -2.08 -1.65 -16.69
C GLU A 410 -1.89 -0.67 -17.86
N ALA A 411 -1.96 -1.15 -19.10
CA ALA A 411 -1.90 -0.31 -20.29
C ALA A 411 -3.14 0.59 -20.44
N TRP A 412 -4.35 0.07 -20.20
CA TRP A 412 -5.58 0.85 -20.29
C TRP A 412 -5.68 1.91 -19.19
N VAL A 413 -5.38 1.56 -17.94
CA VAL A 413 -5.28 2.51 -16.82
C VAL A 413 -4.21 3.56 -17.12
N ALA A 414 -3.03 3.17 -17.62
CA ALA A 414 -2.01 4.14 -17.99
C ALA A 414 -2.49 5.08 -19.12
N ASN A 415 -3.16 4.57 -20.15
CA ASN A 415 -3.74 5.43 -21.18
C ASN A 415 -4.82 6.36 -20.61
N PHE A 416 -5.71 5.87 -19.75
CA PHE A 416 -6.73 6.68 -19.08
C PHE A 416 -6.10 7.85 -18.30
N ILE A 417 -5.04 7.58 -17.52
CA ILE A 417 -4.34 8.61 -16.73
C ILE A 417 -3.52 9.54 -17.62
N PHE A 418 -2.77 9.02 -18.59
CA PHE A 418 -1.86 9.83 -19.41
C PHE A 418 -2.53 10.50 -20.61
N GLN A 419 -3.79 10.15 -20.92
CA GLN A 419 -4.63 10.76 -21.94
C GLN A 419 -5.98 11.16 -21.35
N PRO A 420 -6.01 12.03 -20.32
CA PRO A 420 -7.25 12.42 -19.68
C PRO A 420 -8.11 13.25 -20.64
N LYS A 421 -9.40 13.39 -20.32
CA LYS A 421 -10.30 14.28 -21.08
C LYS A 421 -9.77 15.71 -20.97
N ALA A 422 -9.55 16.36 -22.10
CA ALA A 422 -9.09 17.74 -22.14
C ALA A 422 -10.11 18.66 -21.48
N ASP A 423 -9.63 19.47 -20.54
CA ASP A 423 -10.40 20.49 -19.84
C ASP A 423 -9.46 21.68 -19.59
N GLN A 424 -9.88 22.87 -20.05
CA GLN A 424 -9.09 24.10 -19.91
C GLN A 424 -9.38 24.84 -18.61
N SER A 425 -10.41 24.44 -17.86
CA SER A 425 -10.80 25.05 -16.59
C SER A 425 -9.94 24.61 -15.39
N VAL A 426 -9.05 23.64 -15.57
CA VAL A 426 -8.21 23.13 -14.47
C VAL A 426 -6.97 23.99 -14.27
N GLU A 427 -6.74 24.39 -13.02
CA GLU A 427 -5.63 25.24 -12.60
C GLU A 427 -4.84 24.58 -11.45
N ASP A 428 -3.63 25.08 -11.19
CA ASP A 428 -2.86 24.66 -10.01
C ASP A 428 -3.61 25.20 -8.77
N GLY A 429 -3.78 24.38 -7.74
CA GLY A 429 -4.54 24.83 -6.56
C GLY A 429 -5.05 23.69 -5.68
N ASN A 430 -5.96 24.03 -4.76
CA ASN A 430 -6.42 23.13 -3.70
C ASN A 430 -7.61 22.23 -4.11
N GLY A 431 -8.11 22.36 -5.35
CA GLY A 431 -9.15 21.50 -5.89
C GLY A 431 -10.52 21.71 -5.25
N SER A 432 -11.02 22.96 -5.29
CA SER A 432 -12.33 23.36 -4.74
C SER A 432 -13.47 23.17 -5.75
N ASP A 433 -13.93 21.93 -5.90
CA ASP A 433 -15.02 21.58 -6.83
C ASP A 433 -16.26 20.96 -6.15
N SER A 434 -16.44 21.11 -4.83
CA SER A 434 -17.67 20.63 -4.18
C SER A 434 -17.87 21.28 -2.82
N ASP A 435 -18.32 22.53 -2.84
CA ASP A 435 -19.17 23.01 -1.77
C ASP A 435 -20.56 22.40 -1.98
N GLU A 436 -20.96 21.51 -1.08
CA GLU A 436 -22.20 20.74 -1.19
C GLU A 436 -22.95 20.82 0.11
N GLU A 437 -24.27 20.78 0.03
CA GLU A 437 -25.17 20.70 1.17
C GLU A 437 -26.07 19.48 0.96
N GLY A 438 -26.20 18.66 1.99
CA GLY A 438 -27.06 17.48 1.99
C GLY A 438 -27.77 17.34 3.32
N GLU A 439 -28.93 16.69 3.31
CA GLU A 439 -29.64 16.33 4.55
C GLU A 439 -29.22 14.92 4.96
N LEU A 440 -28.74 14.75 6.20
CA LEU A 440 -28.56 13.44 6.83
C LEU A 440 -29.71 13.20 7.80
N GLU A 441 -30.28 12.01 7.77
CA GLU A 441 -31.23 11.58 8.78
C GLU A 441 -30.47 11.17 10.05
N ILE A 442 -30.64 11.91 11.14
CA ILE A 442 -29.94 11.71 12.41
C ILE A 442 -31.01 11.54 13.49
N LYS A 443 -31.11 10.34 14.08
CA LYS A 443 -32.16 9.94 15.04
C LYS A 443 -33.58 10.09 14.49
N GLY A 444 -33.77 9.86 13.19
CA GLY A 444 -35.07 10.01 12.53
C GLY A 444 -35.48 11.45 12.23
N GLU A 445 -34.58 12.43 12.44
CA GLU A 445 -34.80 13.83 12.09
C GLU A 445 -33.83 14.26 10.98
N PRO A 446 -34.30 14.95 9.93
CA PRO A 446 -33.42 15.47 8.89
C PRO A 446 -32.58 16.62 9.45
N GLN A 447 -31.26 16.49 9.37
CA GLN A 447 -30.31 17.52 9.74
C GLN A 447 -29.45 17.90 8.52
N THR A 448 -29.40 19.19 8.20
CA THR A 448 -28.52 19.70 7.15
C THR A 448 -27.05 19.58 7.56
N ILE A 449 -26.26 18.94 6.71
CA ILE A 449 -24.81 18.83 6.82
C ILE A 449 -24.17 19.52 5.63
N HIS A 450 -23.23 20.41 5.92
CA HIS A 450 -22.46 21.11 4.91
C HIS A 450 -21.14 20.40 4.69
N ALA A 451 -20.70 20.29 3.44
CA ALA A 451 -19.50 19.56 3.08
C ALA A 451 -18.60 20.30 2.09
N LYS A 452 -17.32 20.40 2.42
CA LYS A 452 -16.24 20.92 1.56
C LYS A 452 -15.09 19.95 1.50
N LYS A 453 -14.17 20.14 0.55
CA LYS A 453 -12.95 19.34 0.46
C LYS A 453 -11.76 20.14 -0.07
N ILE A 454 -10.58 19.67 0.29
CA ILE A 454 -9.28 20.13 -0.23
C ILE A 454 -8.44 18.93 -0.66
N ILE A 455 -7.57 19.17 -1.63
CA ILE A 455 -6.66 18.20 -2.23
C ILE A 455 -5.23 18.62 -1.96
N THR A 456 -4.45 17.68 -1.41
CA THR A 456 -3.05 17.87 -1.06
C THR A 456 -2.19 16.76 -1.66
N ALA A 457 -0.89 16.78 -1.39
CA ALA A 457 0.10 15.90 -2.01
C ALA A 457 -0.09 14.41 -1.74
N THR A 458 -0.47 14.02 -0.52
CA THR A 458 -0.61 12.61 -0.11
C THR A 458 -1.61 12.45 1.04
N GLY A 459 -2.10 11.23 1.26
CA GLY A 459 -2.92 10.91 2.43
C GLY A 459 -2.25 11.23 3.77
N MET A 460 -0.93 11.00 3.91
CA MET A 460 -0.23 11.32 5.16
C MET A 460 -0.12 12.83 5.41
N ARG A 461 0.03 13.64 4.35
CA ARG A 461 -0.07 15.10 4.45
C ARG A 461 -1.49 15.54 4.85
N ALA A 462 -2.53 14.88 4.32
CA ALA A 462 -3.91 15.15 4.72
C ALA A 462 -4.14 14.89 6.23
N ILE A 463 -3.59 13.80 6.78
CA ILE A 463 -3.61 13.51 8.23
C ILE A 463 -2.91 14.62 9.02
N GLN A 464 -1.72 15.06 8.60
CA GLN A 464 -0.98 16.14 9.28
C GLN A 464 -1.73 17.48 9.25
N LEU A 465 -2.36 17.82 8.10
CA LEU A 465 -3.18 19.02 7.95
C LEU A 465 -4.37 18.99 8.90
N ILE A 466 -5.11 17.89 8.94
CA ILE A 466 -6.26 17.71 9.86
C ILE A 466 -5.86 17.87 11.32
N HIS A 467 -4.71 17.31 11.71
CA HIS A 467 -4.20 17.47 13.07
C HIS A 467 -3.90 18.94 13.40
N ALA A 468 -3.29 19.68 12.48
CA ALA A 468 -2.99 21.09 12.67
C ALA A 468 -4.25 21.95 12.77
N VAL A 469 -5.18 21.83 11.82
CA VAL A 469 -6.40 22.66 11.81
C VAL A 469 -7.35 22.31 12.95
N SER A 470 -7.43 21.04 13.35
CA SER A 470 -8.20 20.65 14.53
C SER A 470 -7.67 21.34 15.80
N ARG A 471 -6.34 21.37 15.97
CA ARG A 471 -5.73 22.05 17.12
C ARG A 471 -5.93 23.56 17.08
N LYS A 472 -5.81 24.16 15.89
CA LYS A 472 -6.04 25.60 15.69
C LYS A 472 -7.49 25.97 16.01
N TYR A 473 -8.47 25.26 15.46
CA TYR A 473 -9.89 25.49 15.69
C TYR A 473 -10.27 25.35 17.18
N LEU A 474 -9.81 24.30 17.85
CA LEU A 474 -10.06 24.11 19.29
C LEU A 474 -9.43 25.23 20.15
N HIS A 475 -8.26 25.74 19.74
CA HIS A 475 -7.66 26.89 20.40
C HIS A 475 -8.45 28.17 20.16
N ASP A 476 -8.71 28.52 18.91
CA ASP A 476 -9.25 29.83 18.53
C ASP A 476 -10.73 29.97 18.90
N THR A 477 -11.52 28.93 18.67
CA THR A 477 -12.98 28.93 18.94
C THR A 477 -13.28 28.64 20.42
N TYR A 478 -12.62 27.62 20.99
CA TYR A 478 -12.95 27.13 22.34
C TYR A 478 -12.02 27.63 23.45
N GLN A 479 -10.97 28.37 23.09
CA GLN A 479 -9.97 28.89 24.02
C GLN A 479 -9.29 27.77 24.82
N ILE A 480 -9.11 26.60 24.22
CA ILE A 480 -8.44 25.46 24.84
C ILE A 480 -6.93 25.69 24.75
N ASP A 481 -6.24 25.51 25.88
CA ASP A 481 -4.79 25.63 25.94
C ASP A 481 -4.12 24.51 25.12
N PRO A 482 -3.19 24.82 24.18
CA PRO A 482 -2.54 23.81 23.34
C PRO A 482 -1.78 22.74 24.10
N LEU A 483 -1.35 23.02 25.35
CA LEU A 483 -0.70 22.04 26.23
C LEU A 483 -1.66 20.92 26.69
N TYR A 484 -2.97 21.14 26.57
CA TYR A 484 -4.02 20.22 26.96
C TYR A 484 -4.74 19.59 25.75
N LEU A 485 -4.28 19.90 24.54
CA LEU A 485 -4.72 19.26 23.31
C LEU A 485 -3.87 18.00 23.07
N THR A 486 -4.51 16.84 23.11
CA THR A 486 -3.90 15.56 22.75
C THR A 486 -4.52 15.00 21.48
N PHE A 487 -3.93 13.96 20.93
CA PHE A 487 -4.55 13.15 19.90
C PHE A 487 -4.49 11.66 20.29
N SER A 488 -5.44 10.89 19.79
CA SER A 488 -5.38 9.43 19.79
C SER A 488 -5.40 8.94 18.35
N ALA A 489 -4.50 8.02 18.01
CA ALA A 489 -4.43 7.42 16.67
C ALA A 489 -4.43 5.88 16.77
N SER A 490 -5.07 5.35 17.82
CA SER A 490 -5.34 3.92 17.93
C SER A 490 -6.19 3.50 16.73
N GLN A 491 -5.81 2.42 16.06
CA GLN A 491 -6.46 1.95 14.83
C GLN A 491 -6.20 2.77 13.56
N MET A 492 -5.21 3.67 13.57
CA MET A 492 -4.72 4.28 12.32
C MET A 492 -3.59 3.45 11.70
N TYR A 493 -3.19 3.81 10.48
CA TYR A 493 -1.96 3.30 9.87
C TYR A 493 -0.75 3.49 10.81
N TYR A 494 0.11 2.48 10.93
CA TYR A 494 1.17 2.41 11.96
C TYR A 494 2.20 3.56 11.93
N GLU A 495 2.27 4.35 10.86
CA GLU A 495 3.16 5.53 10.77
C GLU A 495 2.52 6.81 11.31
N THR A 496 1.20 6.82 11.52
CA THR A 496 0.43 8.02 11.90
C THR A 496 0.89 8.61 13.23
N ASP A 497 1.05 7.79 14.27
CA ASP A 497 1.50 8.27 15.58
C ASP A 497 2.86 8.97 15.51
N GLU A 498 3.83 8.37 14.81
CA GLU A 498 5.15 8.96 14.61
C GLU A 498 5.08 10.25 13.78
N ALA A 499 4.26 10.28 12.72
CA ALA A 499 4.09 11.46 11.88
C ALA A 499 3.46 12.64 12.64
N LEU A 500 2.48 12.39 13.51
CA LEU A 500 1.80 13.43 14.28
C LEU A 500 2.55 13.87 15.54
N SER A 501 3.34 12.97 16.16
CA SER A 501 4.12 13.29 17.37
C SER A 501 5.47 13.91 17.08
N LYS A 502 6.23 13.41 16.10
CA LYS A 502 7.61 13.86 15.81
C LYS A 502 7.69 14.87 14.68
N HIS A 503 6.71 14.85 13.77
CA HIS A 503 6.70 15.71 12.59
C HIS A 503 5.37 16.48 12.40
N PRO A 504 4.75 17.04 13.47
CA PRO A 504 3.52 17.80 13.31
C PRO A 504 3.77 19.07 12.48
N ILE A 505 2.75 19.52 11.74
CA ILE A 505 2.76 20.87 11.18
C ILE A 505 2.69 21.87 12.35
N PRO A 506 3.62 22.83 12.45
CA PRO A 506 3.57 23.86 13.49
C PRO A 506 2.33 24.74 13.31
N VAL A 507 1.77 25.18 14.43
CA VAL A 507 0.60 26.07 14.50
C VAL A 507 0.94 27.20 15.44
N ASP A 508 0.76 28.44 14.99
CA ASP A 508 0.96 29.62 15.81
C ASP A 508 -0.27 29.88 16.67
N TYR A 509 -0.07 30.00 17.99
CA TYR A 509 -1.13 30.28 18.95
C TYR A 509 -1.00 31.69 19.49
N VAL A 510 -2.03 32.51 19.34
CA VAL A 510 -2.07 33.84 19.97
C VAL A 510 -2.27 33.66 21.49
N HIS A 511 -1.39 34.23 22.31
CA HIS A 511 -1.32 33.95 23.75
C HIS A 511 -2.17 34.87 24.65
N ASP A 512 -3.01 35.73 24.07
CA ASP A 512 -3.53 36.90 24.78
C ASP A 512 -4.81 36.67 25.63
N LYS A 513 -5.35 35.44 25.71
CA LYS A 513 -6.59 35.14 26.45
C LYS A 513 -6.42 34.10 27.56
N LEU A 514 -7.29 34.19 28.57
CA LEU A 514 -7.43 33.19 29.65
C LEU A 514 -7.84 31.84 29.04
N LYS A 515 -6.90 30.88 29.02
CA LYS A 515 -7.09 29.59 28.35
C LYS A 515 -7.70 28.56 29.30
N LYS A 516 -8.62 27.74 28.78
CA LYS A 516 -9.22 26.61 29.51
C LYS A 516 -8.20 25.47 29.61
N ARG A 517 -7.96 24.99 30.82
CA ARG A 517 -7.13 23.80 31.13
C ARG A 517 -7.98 22.53 31.12
N VAL A 518 -8.72 22.32 30.03
CA VAL A 518 -9.54 21.14 29.83
C VAL A 518 -8.79 20.22 28.89
N GLN A 519 -8.54 18.99 29.33
CA GLN A 519 -7.95 17.99 28.44
C GLN A 519 -8.96 17.65 27.34
N THR A 520 -8.57 17.92 26.11
CA THR A 520 -9.38 17.67 24.91
C THR A 520 -8.55 16.86 23.93
N ASN A 521 -9.19 15.85 23.34
CA ASN A 521 -8.54 14.92 22.44
C ASN A 521 -9.08 15.10 21.02
N VAL A 522 -8.23 14.98 20.01
CA VAL A 522 -8.65 14.78 18.62
C VAL A 522 -8.45 13.31 18.30
N ALA A 523 -9.55 12.57 18.18
CA ALA A 523 -9.51 11.15 17.84
C ALA A 523 -9.32 10.96 16.33
N PHE A 524 -8.40 10.05 15.98
CA PHE A 524 -8.15 9.55 14.64
C PHE A 524 -8.36 8.03 14.63
N PHE A 525 -9.17 7.53 13.70
CA PHE A 525 -9.32 6.10 13.46
C PHE A 525 -9.57 5.79 11.98
N ASP A 526 -9.28 4.57 11.56
CA ASP A 526 -9.54 4.07 10.20
C ASP A 526 -10.82 3.24 10.21
N VAL A 527 -11.79 3.61 9.37
CA VAL A 527 -13.10 2.91 9.26
C VAL A 527 -12.91 1.44 8.90
N ASN A 528 -11.88 1.13 8.10
CA ASN A 528 -11.56 -0.24 7.73
C ASN A 528 -10.15 -0.59 8.24
N HIS A 529 -9.94 -0.41 9.54
CA HIS A 529 -8.64 -0.63 10.17
C HIS A 529 -8.03 -2.00 9.87
N CYS A 530 -6.75 -1.97 9.51
CA CYS A 530 -5.89 -3.14 9.31
C CYS A 530 -5.50 -3.77 10.66
N ASN A 531 -6.29 -4.74 11.16
CA ASN A 531 -6.07 -5.44 12.43
C ASN A 531 -4.90 -6.46 12.36
N THR A 532 -3.66 -5.96 12.40
CA THR A 532 -2.45 -6.79 12.33
C THR A 532 -2.13 -7.58 13.60
N THR A 533 -2.83 -7.32 14.71
CA THR A 533 -2.60 -8.05 15.97
C THR A 533 -3.55 -9.22 16.13
N HIS A 534 -4.64 -9.27 15.33
CA HIS A 534 -5.72 -10.25 15.48
C HIS A 534 -6.41 -10.21 16.86
N GLU A 535 -6.27 -9.08 17.57
CA GLU A 535 -6.92 -8.86 18.86
C GLU A 535 -8.32 -8.30 18.65
N ASP A 536 -9.21 -8.57 19.61
CA ASP A 536 -10.52 -7.92 19.66
C ASP A 536 -10.33 -6.42 19.85
N MET A 537 -10.83 -5.63 18.89
CA MET A 537 -10.66 -4.19 18.91
C MET A 537 -11.86 -3.52 19.58
N ALA A 538 -11.58 -2.46 20.34
CA ALA A 538 -12.63 -1.59 20.84
C ALA A 538 -13.35 -0.91 19.66
N ASP A 539 -14.66 -0.70 19.84
CA ASP A 539 -15.47 0.11 18.94
C ASP A 539 -14.80 1.47 18.67
N GLU A 540 -14.58 1.78 17.40
CA GLU A 540 -13.92 2.99 16.95
C GLU A 540 -14.62 4.27 17.45
N ILE A 541 -15.95 4.25 17.60
CA ILE A 541 -16.70 5.40 18.11
C ILE A 541 -16.46 5.58 19.61
N ALA A 542 -16.17 4.51 20.35
CA ALA A 542 -15.79 4.60 21.76
C ALA A 542 -14.45 5.34 21.98
N LEU A 543 -13.63 5.50 20.93
CA LEU A 543 -12.40 6.29 20.98
C LEU A 543 -12.65 7.80 21.02
N ILE A 544 -13.86 8.24 20.70
CA ILE A 544 -14.28 9.65 20.75
C ILE A 544 -15.00 9.93 22.06
N ASP A 545 -14.52 10.90 22.84
CA ASP A 545 -15.19 11.34 24.07
C ASP A 545 -16.47 12.09 23.71
N LYS A 546 -17.52 11.94 24.51
CA LYS A 546 -18.78 12.67 24.36
C LYS A 546 -18.61 14.18 24.38
N LYS A 547 -17.52 14.70 24.96
CA LYS A 547 -17.21 16.15 24.98
C LYS A 547 -16.47 16.63 23.74
N ASP A 548 -15.96 15.73 22.92
CA ASP A 548 -15.15 16.09 21.75
C ASP A 548 -16.02 16.83 20.73
N ARG A 549 -15.42 17.83 20.08
CA ARG A 549 -16.08 18.71 19.10
C ARG A 549 -15.72 18.35 17.67
N ILE A 550 -14.58 17.70 17.49
CA ILE A 550 -14.00 17.37 16.20
C ILE A 550 -13.36 15.99 16.25
N CYS A 551 -13.52 15.22 15.19
CA CYS A 551 -12.82 13.95 15.00
C CYS A 551 -12.35 13.80 13.56
N ALA A 552 -11.42 12.85 13.36
CA ALA A 552 -10.83 12.54 12.08
C ALA A 552 -10.98 11.05 11.76
N ILE A 553 -11.42 10.72 10.54
CA ILE A 553 -11.63 9.33 10.10
C ILE A 553 -10.92 9.05 8.79
N ASP A 554 -10.11 7.99 8.72
CA ASP A 554 -9.57 7.49 7.45
C ASP A 554 -10.63 6.64 6.77
N VAL A 555 -10.92 6.99 5.52
CA VAL A 555 -11.96 6.38 4.67
C VAL A 555 -11.38 5.83 3.37
N THR A 556 -10.06 5.65 3.30
CA THR A 556 -9.35 5.22 2.08
C THR A 556 -9.88 3.89 1.51
N SER A 557 -10.41 3.01 2.36
CA SER A 557 -10.93 1.69 1.96
C SER A 557 -12.45 1.55 2.14
N ALA A 558 -13.15 2.65 2.43
CA ALA A 558 -14.58 2.66 2.72
C ALA A 558 -15.37 3.00 1.46
N THR A 559 -16.47 2.27 1.22
CA THR A 559 -17.45 2.64 0.19
C THR A 559 -18.17 3.93 0.60
N THR A 560 -18.80 4.60 -0.35
CA THR A 560 -19.61 5.80 -0.06
C THR A 560 -20.68 5.53 1.00
N ARG A 561 -21.32 4.36 0.95
CA ARG A 561 -22.29 3.90 1.94
C ARG A 561 -21.69 3.73 3.33
N GLU A 562 -20.53 3.08 3.45
CA GLU A 562 -19.88 2.91 4.76
C GLU A 562 -19.45 4.26 5.35
N ILE A 563 -19.01 5.20 4.51
CA ILE A 563 -18.71 6.57 4.95
C ILE A 563 -19.99 7.23 5.46
N HIS A 564 -21.09 7.14 4.72
CA HIS A 564 -22.39 7.68 5.12
C HIS A 564 -22.85 7.14 6.47
N GLU A 565 -22.90 5.81 6.61
CA GLU A 565 -23.33 5.12 7.83
C GLU A 565 -22.46 5.52 9.03
N THR A 566 -21.15 5.66 8.82
CA THR A 566 -20.22 6.13 9.85
C THR A 566 -20.50 7.58 10.26
N LEU A 567 -20.76 8.48 9.30
CA LEU A 567 -21.10 9.88 9.59
C LEU A 567 -22.38 10.00 10.41
N VAL A 568 -23.43 9.28 10.02
CA VAL A 568 -24.71 9.24 10.74
C VAL A 568 -24.48 8.76 12.17
N ARG A 569 -23.87 7.58 12.32
CA ARG A 569 -23.62 6.96 13.63
C ARG A 569 -22.80 7.87 14.55
N LEU A 570 -21.76 8.53 14.02
CA LEU A 570 -20.95 9.49 14.77
C LEU A 570 -21.77 10.66 15.30
N TYR A 571 -22.60 11.29 14.47
CA TYR A 571 -23.42 12.41 14.92
C TYR A 571 -24.55 12.01 15.87
N GLU A 572 -25.10 10.80 15.73
CA GLU A 572 -26.12 10.27 16.64
C GLU A 572 -25.54 9.96 18.03
N GLU A 573 -24.42 9.25 18.07
CA GLU A 573 -23.80 8.76 19.29
C GLU A 573 -22.94 9.80 20.00
N ARG A 574 -22.44 10.81 19.27
CA ARG A 574 -21.61 11.91 19.78
C ARG A 574 -22.24 13.25 19.39
N PRO A 575 -23.34 13.65 20.05
CA PRO A 575 -24.12 14.83 19.64
C PRO A 575 -23.35 16.16 19.70
N ASN A 576 -22.29 16.24 20.52
CA ASN A 576 -21.43 17.42 20.61
C ASN A 576 -20.40 17.53 19.47
N LEU A 577 -20.25 16.49 18.63
CA LEU A 577 -19.46 16.61 17.42
C LEU A 577 -20.10 17.65 16.48
N GLU A 578 -19.30 18.64 16.13
CA GLU A 578 -19.63 19.71 15.19
C GLU A 578 -19.03 19.45 13.83
N ILE A 579 -17.82 18.87 13.80
CA ILE A 579 -17.02 18.69 12.60
C ILE A 579 -16.50 17.25 12.55
N ILE A 580 -16.70 16.58 11.43
CA ILE A 580 -16.06 15.31 11.11
C ILE A 580 -15.17 15.53 9.90
N LEU A 581 -13.87 15.27 10.07
CA LEU A 581 -12.88 15.36 9.01
C LEU A 581 -12.59 13.97 8.45
N THR A 582 -12.68 13.78 7.14
CA THR A 582 -12.34 12.49 6.52
C THR A 582 -11.06 12.58 5.69
N ILE A 583 -10.26 11.52 5.79
CA ILE A 583 -9.02 11.34 5.03
C ILE A 583 -9.26 10.29 3.97
N SER A 584 -8.94 10.62 2.72
CA SER A 584 -8.71 9.59 1.71
C SER A 584 -7.32 9.75 1.13
N SER A 585 -6.56 8.66 1.07
CA SER A 585 -5.44 8.56 0.16
C SER A 585 -5.98 8.34 -1.25
N GLY A 586 -6.15 9.44 -1.98
CA GLY A 586 -6.65 9.52 -3.35
C GLY A 586 -5.76 8.83 -4.37
N LEU A 587 -5.81 7.51 -4.33
CA LEU A 587 -4.93 6.61 -5.04
C LEU A 587 -5.72 5.34 -5.35
N LYS A 588 -5.34 4.69 -6.44
CA LYS A 588 -5.74 3.31 -6.75
C LYS A 588 -7.23 3.12 -6.92
N ASN A 589 -8.00 2.83 -5.88
CA ASN A 589 -9.45 2.62 -6.01
C ASN A 589 -10.14 3.89 -6.55
N GLU A 590 -9.62 5.08 -6.22
CA GLU A 590 -10.11 6.35 -6.81
C GLU A 590 -9.73 6.54 -8.31
N GLN A 591 -8.94 5.61 -8.89
CA GLN A 591 -8.33 5.67 -10.21
C GLN A 591 -8.21 4.26 -10.86
N ALA A 592 -9.25 3.43 -10.71
CA ALA A 592 -9.33 2.08 -11.31
C ALA A 592 -8.12 1.18 -10.97
N MET A 593 -7.71 1.19 -9.71
CA MET A 593 -6.58 0.44 -9.15
C MET A 593 -5.20 0.88 -9.72
N GLY A 594 -5.16 2.07 -10.33
CA GLY A 594 -3.98 2.77 -10.84
C GLY A 594 -3.26 3.63 -9.80
N ASP A 595 -1.93 3.64 -9.83
CA ASP A 595 -1.09 4.38 -8.88
C ASP A 595 -0.14 5.33 -9.62
N TYR A 596 -0.73 6.15 -10.48
CA TYR A 596 -0.02 7.10 -11.34
C TYR A 596 -0.13 8.54 -10.87
N ASN A 597 -1.15 8.85 -10.05
CA ASN A 597 -1.43 10.19 -9.59
C ASN A 597 -1.74 10.22 -8.08
N PRO A 598 -0.72 10.17 -7.21
CA PRO A 598 -0.93 10.23 -5.75
C PRO A 598 -1.42 11.59 -5.28
N TYR A 599 -2.50 11.60 -4.49
CA TYR A 599 -2.95 12.77 -3.74
C TYR A 599 -3.57 12.37 -2.40
N GLY A 600 -3.75 13.34 -1.52
CA GLY A 600 -4.60 13.21 -0.33
C GLY A 600 -5.85 14.06 -0.51
N THR A 601 -6.96 13.60 0.06
CA THR A 601 -8.20 14.38 0.16
C THR A 601 -8.55 14.55 1.62
N VAL A 602 -8.78 15.80 2.03
CA VAL A 602 -9.48 16.10 3.28
C VAL A 602 -10.89 16.52 2.91
N ARG A 603 -11.90 15.83 3.43
CA ARG A 603 -13.29 16.29 3.38
C ARG A 603 -13.70 16.77 4.76
N ILE A 604 -14.47 17.83 4.79
CA ILE A 604 -14.99 18.44 6.01
C ILE A 604 -16.50 18.25 5.96
N PHE A 605 -17.07 17.62 6.97
CA PHE A 605 -18.51 17.54 7.18
C PHE A 605 -18.82 18.31 8.45
N SER A 606 -19.75 19.26 8.39
CA SER A 606 -20.08 20.12 9.52
C SER A 606 -21.58 20.36 9.63
N LYS A 607 -22.08 20.39 10.86
CA LYS A 607 -23.44 20.86 11.17
C LYS A 607 -23.60 22.38 11.02
N ASN A 608 -22.49 23.12 10.99
CA ASN A 608 -22.46 24.57 10.91
C ASN A 608 -21.58 25.05 9.75
N ARG A 609 -22.14 25.91 8.91
CA ARG A 609 -21.46 26.52 7.76
C ARG A 609 -20.25 27.38 8.12
N GLU A 610 -20.32 28.16 9.18
CA GLU A 610 -19.21 29.00 9.65
C GLU A 610 -18.02 28.14 10.09
N SER A 611 -18.28 27.07 10.86
CA SER A 611 -17.25 26.11 11.26
C SER A 611 -16.61 25.40 10.06
N LEU A 612 -17.40 25.09 9.03
CA LEU A 612 -16.90 24.52 7.78
C LEU A 612 -15.93 25.46 7.08
N ASP A 613 -16.32 26.72 6.93
CA ASP A 613 -15.55 27.75 6.23
C ASP A 613 -14.25 28.05 6.97
N VAL A 614 -14.29 28.17 8.31
CA VAL A 614 -13.07 28.36 9.14
C VAL A 614 -12.07 27.23 8.95
N ILE A 615 -12.49 25.97 9.03
CA ILE A 615 -11.57 24.83 8.83
C ILE A 615 -11.04 24.80 7.40
N TYR A 616 -11.88 25.08 6.41
CA TYR A 616 -11.47 25.10 5.02
C TYR A 616 -10.40 26.16 4.76
N ASP A 617 -10.61 27.39 5.26
CA ASP A 617 -9.66 28.50 5.11
C ASP A 617 -8.34 28.19 5.82
N ASP A 618 -8.38 27.63 7.04
CA ASP A 618 -7.18 27.19 7.77
C ASP A 618 -6.39 26.12 7.00
N LEU A 619 -7.08 25.17 6.34
CA LEU A 619 -6.42 24.15 5.52
C LEU A 619 -5.74 24.75 4.29
N VAL A 620 -6.39 25.73 3.64
CA VAL A 620 -5.83 26.47 2.50
C VAL A 620 -4.59 27.25 2.93
N ASP A 621 -4.69 28.01 4.02
CA ASP A 621 -3.59 28.81 4.57
C ASP A 621 -2.36 27.96 4.90
N LEU A 622 -2.54 26.78 5.48
CA LEU A 622 -1.43 25.87 5.79
C LEU A 622 -0.72 25.33 4.55
N GLU A 623 -1.44 25.07 3.46
CA GLU A 623 -0.83 24.64 2.19
C GLU A 623 -0.13 25.82 1.49
N GLU A 624 -0.71 27.03 1.56
CA GLU A 624 -0.08 28.26 1.03
C GLU A 624 1.23 28.58 1.77
N GLN A 625 1.23 28.51 3.11
CA GLN A 625 2.43 28.66 3.93
C GLN A 625 3.49 27.61 3.62
N ALA A 626 3.07 26.39 3.25
CA ALA A 626 3.96 25.33 2.82
C ALA A 626 4.52 25.54 1.40
N GLY A 627 4.06 26.58 0.68
CA GLY A 627 4.39 26.84 -0.71
C GLY A 627 3.90 25.72 -1.64
N TYR A 628 2.80 25.07 -1.29
CA TYR A 628 2.26 23.94 -2.03
C TYR A 628 0.97 24.32 -2.78
N LEU A 629 0.97 24.07 -4.08
CA LEU A 629 -0.24 24.05 -4.91
C LEU A 629 -0.31 22.70 -5.61
N HIS A 630 -1.46 22.05 -5.54
CA HIS A 630 -1.63 20.76 -6.21
C HIS A 630 -1.64 20.96 -7.74
N PRO A 631 -0.87 20.18 -8.51
CA PRO A 631 -0.72 20.43 -9.95
C PRO A 631 -2.03 20.28 -10.74
N LYS A 632 -2.29 21.18 -11.69
CA LYS A 632 -3.43 21.14 -12.62
C LYS A 632 -3.50 19.85 -13.42
N GLU A 633 -2.34 19.27 -13.75
CA GLU A 633 -2.27 17.98 -14.44
C GLU A 633 -2.89 16.85 -13.61
N SER A 634 -2.67 16.87 -12.29
CA SER A 634 -3.33 15.94 -11.37
C SER A 634 -4.83 16.23 -11.28
N HIS A 635 -5.24 17.50 -11.18
CA HIS A 635 -6.66 17.86 -11.19
C HIS A 635 -7.38 17.42 -12.46
N LEU A 636 -6.73 17.51 -13.62
CA LEU A 636 -7.26 17.03 -14.90
C LEU A 636 -7.55 15.52 -14.89
N ILE A 637 -6.61 14.74 -14.33
CA ILE A 637 -6.74 13.29 -14.15
C ILE A 637 -7.91 12.99 -13.19
N ARG A 638 -7.96 13.68 -12.05
CA ARG A 638 -9.01 13.51 -11.05
C ARG A 638 -10.40 13.85 -11.59
N LYS A 639 -10.53 14.92 -12.37
CA LYS A 639 -11.80 15.29 -13.01
C LYS A 639 -12.24 14.24 -14.03
N SER A 640 -11.29 13.65 -14.76
CA SER A 640 -11.54 12.51 -15.65
C SER A 640 -12.01 11.27 -14.87
N ALA A 641 -11.36 10.94 -13.75
CA ALA A 641 -11.75 9.83 -12.86
C ALA A 641 -13.14 10.05 -12.22
N LYS A 642 -13.45 11.28 -11.78
CA LYS A 642 -14.77 11.66 -11.27
C LYS A 642 -15.87 11.43 -12.32
N LEU A 643 -15.65 11.82 -13.59
CA LEU A 643 -16.61 11.59 -14.68
C LEU A 643 -16.83 10.09 -14.96
N ALA A 644 -15.81 9.28 -14.74
CA ALA A 644 -15.87 7.83 -14.93
C ALA A 644 -16.45 7.09 -13.70
N GLY A 645 -16.99 7.79 -12.70
CA GLY A 645 -17.56 7.18 -11.50
C GLY A 645 -16.53 6.55 -10.56
N MET A 646 -15.25 6.90 -10.70
CA MET A 646 -14.15 6.29 -9.92
C MET A 646 -13.82 7.09 -8.66
N THR A 647 -14.35 8.30 -8.47
CA THR A 647 -13.98 9.16 -7.35
C THR A 647 -15.23 9.49 -6.51
N PRO A 648 -15.20 9.28 -5.19
CA PRO A 648 -16.33 9.64 -4.32
C PRO A 648 -16.53 11.16 -4.26
N THR A 649 -17.78 11.59 -4.31
CA THR A 649 -18.18 12.99 -4.20
C THR A 649 -18.84 13.25 -2.84
N ASN A 650 -18.92 14.51 -2.41
CA ASN A 650 -19.64 14.82 -1.17
C ASN A 650 -21.12 14.47 -1.34
N ALA A 651 -21.70 14.78 -2.51
CA ALA A 651 -23.07 14.39 -2.85
C ALA A 651 -23.30 12.87 -2.76
N SER A 652 -22.41 12.04 -3.30
CA SER A 652 -22.58 10.57 -3.25
C SER A 652 -22.38 9.98 -1.85
N ILE A 653 -21.74 10.72 -0.94
CA ILE A 653 -21.57 10.31 0.46
C ILE A 653 -22.80 10.74 1.29
N LEU A 654 -23.40 11.89 0.97
CA LEU A 654 -24.55 12.41 1.70
C LEU A 654 -25.89 11.87 1.19
N SER A 655 -25.93 11.28 -0.01
CA SER A 655 -27.13 10.76 -0.67
C SER A 655 -27.57 9.37 -0.21
#